data_AF-A0A423VSN7-F1
#
_entry.id   AF-A0A423VSN7-F1
#
_cell.length_a   1.000
_cell.length_b   1.000
_cell.length_c   1.000
_cell.angle_alpha   90.00
_cell.angle_beta   90.00
_cell.angle_gamma   90.00
#
_symmetry.space_group_name_H-M   'P 1'
#
loop_
_entity.id
_entity.type
_entity.pdbx_description
1 polymer ?
#
loop_
_entity_poly.entity_id
_entity_poly.type
_entity_poly.pdbx_seq_one_letter_code
_entity_poly.pdbx_strand_id
1 'polypeptide(L)'
;MKVLVLGLPRTGTQSLADALIQLGVTPVYHMREVAKNKHQGLWIEAIEAKFDGKGTAWKREDFEKVLAGFEGAADFPASIFPEELVNAYPEAAIILSIRPEDAWVKSMMATIWHAYINMPPKSGSLSTKFHTVCWGNDFPANGRDYFQKHNDVVRNLGKGRKFLEWDVKEGWGPLCTFLDVPVPDPSQPLPGAAECLDFVKTRKGRFRPAKQTKLRNSLLGAVGFLETANAGDFAANIWNETPVPAYALALMAIGAAVALGMIYFCVKDGRLSYQNLRALREERRYLKEQRKLHRDDTNMVRTIDCFLDMNTRESGTELVDRIGSDTLLGISALVIGLGTFMAMDGDHDSVNYRASNLLTGYIGNTLPAIFGVCNLLWSSYVWVRAKKQQRAALNYVRGSTRISQMLRNRTSSIQVHAALNGFTGIVAGTAALATATQWWAYVVLCPCIITSGTVNIFWRKRVGYERPFVLGQISSIDQDIVFEALRYANECHRRVLRFQATGESDAFTTLVPDTTSLLCALDVIRKNNLFEDFCIRVIEDKELSGRLFGYAVFDAQSSANGPTIDWHNLAALDDQVLMNRLLKIAKDLLNETLNALHRSLLSLDSPHVVPPPPVPVNPKRSANIKKLRESGNDAFKAGRYPDAIKNYTLGLQMALRRPAWEPSGLIRDESAMLFANRAQAHMELRNWVEGSVDAECSVEAKKVGNPKAWYRRGRCLFEMGRYEEAREWVGKGLEMEGEDGELIKLLKEVDVKLPK
;
A
#
# COMPACT_ATOMS: atom_id res chain seq x y z
N MET A 1 42.16 -0.19 18.30
CA MET A 1 40.98 0.65 18.05
C MET A 1 41.28 1.66 16.94
N LYS A 2 40.48 1.72 15.87
CA LYS A 2 40.59 2.69 14.76
C LYS A 2 39.47 3.73 14.79
N VAL A 3 38.24 3.33 15.14
CA VAL A 3 37.06 4.21 15.12
C VAL A 3 36.23 4.10 16.40
N LEU A 4 35.90 5.23 17.00
CA LEU A 4 34.97 5.34 18.14
C LEU A 4 33.68 6.00 17.67
N VAL A 5 32.58 5.25 17.66
CA VAL A 5 31.23 5.75 17.40
C VAL A 5 30.58 6.09 18.74
N LEU A 6 30.56 7.37 19.08
CA LEU A 6 30.15 7.87 20.40
C LEU A 6 28.75 8.49 20.40
N GLY A 7 27.92 8.20 19.40
CA GLY A 7 26.50 8.53 19.45
C GLY A 7 25.71 7.59 20.36
N LEU A 8 24.67 8.13 20.99
CA LEU A 8 23.77 7.34 21.84
C LEU A 8 22.96 6.32 21.01
N PRO A 9 22.40 5.27 21.64
CA PRO A 9 21.53 4.34 20.95
C PRO A 9 20.39 5.04 20.21
N ARG A 10 19.90 4.40 19.14
CA ARG A 10 18.77 4.88 18.31
C ARG A 10 19.05 6.09 17.41
N THR A 11 20.34 6.43 17.21
CA THR A 11 20.82 7.37 16.18
C THR A 11 21.34 6.67 14.91
N GLY A 12 21.13 5.36 14.77
CA GLY A 12 21.64 4.57 13.64
C GLY A 12 22.98 3.87 13.93
N THR A 13 23.30 3.64 15.20
CA THR A 13 24.54 2.98 15.67
C THR A 13 24.78 1.61 15.03
N GLN A 14 23.73 0.80 14.88
CA GLN A 14 23.82 -0.51 14.23
C GLN A 14 24.18 -0.40 12.73
N SER A 15 23.45 0.45 12.00
CA SER A 15 23.72 0.75 10.59
C SER A 15 25.16 1.18 10.36
N LEU A 16 25.63 2.07 11.22
CA LEU A 16 26.99 2.59 11.17
C LEU A 16 28.03 1.52 11.50
N ALA A 17 27.79 0.67 12.49
CA ALA A 17 28.69 -0.43 12.83
C ALA A 17 28.84 -1.43 11.67
N ASP A 18 27.73 -1.81 11.02
CA ASP A 18 27.77 -2.72 9.88
C ASP A 18 28.40 -2.06 8.64
N ALA A 19 28.18 -0.75 8.43
CA ALA A 19 28.85 0.01 7.38
C ALA A 19 30.37 0.07 7.61
N LEU A 20 30.82 0.31 8.83
CA LEU A 20 32.24 0.31 9.19
C LEU A 20 32.91 -1.03 8.88
N ILE A 21 32.23 -2.15 9.17
CA ILE A 21 32.71 -3.50 8.82
C ILE A 21 32.89 -3.63 7.30
N GLN A 22 31.93 -3.16 6.50
CA GLN A 22 32.03 -3.19 5.04
C GLN A 22 33.16 -2.31 4.51
N LEU A 23 33.44 -1.19 5.18
CA LEU A 23 34.52 -0.27 4.85
C LEU A 23 35.90 -0.71 5.37
N GLY A 24 36.00 -1.92 5.94
CA GLY A 24 37.27 -2.51 6.37
C GLY A 24 37.68 -2.15 7.80
N VAL A 25 36.81 -1.52 8.59
CA VAL A 25 36.99 -1.37 10.04
C VAL A 25 36.27 -2.55 10.70
N THR A 26 37.00 -3.65 10.92
CA THR A 26 36.41 -4.91 11.39
C THR A 26 37.35 -5.65 12.34
N PRO A 27 36.85 -6.21 13.46
CA PRO A 27 35.46 -6.22 13.91
C PRO A 27 35.05 -4.93 14.66
N VAL A 28 33.75 -4.64 14.72
CA VAL A 28 33.18 -3.49 15.47
C VAL A 28 32.38 -3.97 16.67
N TYR A 29 32.76 -3.51 17.87
CA TYR A 29 32.06 -3.79 19.12
C TYR A 29 30.74 -3.03 19.17
N HIS A 30 29.66 -3.70 19.59
CA HIS A 30 28.30 -3.14 19.71
C HIS A 30 27.57 -3.85 20.86
N MET A 31 26.42 -3.35 21.32
CA MET A 31 25.62 -3.99 22.39
C MET A 31 25.38 -5.49 22.19
N ARG A 32 25.28 -5.96 20.93
CA ARG A 32 25.10 -7.38 20.58
C ARG A 32 26.29 -8.26 20.99
N GLU A 33 27.48 -7.69 21.10
CA GLU A 33 28.70 -8.38 21.49
C GLU A 33 28.80 -8.57 23.00
N VAL A 34 28.02 -7.81 23.80
CA VAL A 34 28.06 -7.91 25.27
C VAL A 34 27.62 -9.30 25.74
N ALA A 35 26.50 -9.81 25.23
CA ALA A 35 25.99 -11.12 25.61
C ALA A 35 26.88 -12.25 25.04
N LYS A 36 27.28 -12.14 23.77
CA LYS A 36 28.13 -13.13 23.08
C LYS A 36 29.45 -13.38 23.81
N ASN A 37 30.09 -12.29 24.24
CA ASN A 37 31.39 -12.37 24.92
C ASN A 37 31.27 -12.40 26.45
N LYS A 38 30.05 -12.44 27.01
CA LYS A 38 29.77 -12.41 28.45
C LYS A 38 30.38 -11.21 29.18
N HIS A 39 30.47 -10.05 28.50
CA HIS A 39 31.09 -8.82 29.02
C HIS A 39 30.18 -8.01 29.96
N GLN A 40 28.98 -8.51 30.29
CA GLN A 40 28.01 -7.76 31.10
C GLN A 40 28.55 -7.35 32.47
N GLY A 41 29.26 -8.24 33.17
CA GLY A 41 29.86 -7.94 34.48
C GLY A 41 30.94 -6.86 34.41
N LEU A 42 31.81 -6.93 33.39
CA LEU A 42 32.88 -5.95 33.15
C LEU A 42 32.32 -4.56 32.85
N TRP A 43 31.27 -4.47 32.04
CA TRP A 43 30.62 -3.19 31.77
C TRP A 43 29.89 -2.62 32.99
N ILE A 44 29.34 -3.47 33.87
CA ILE A 44 28.76 -3.00 35.14
C ILE A 44 29.88 -2.41 36.01
N GLU A 45 31.01 -3.09 36.16
CA GLU A 45 32.17 -2.58 36.91
C GLU A 45 32.67 -1.24 36.37
N ALA A 46 32.76 -1.08 35.05
CA ALA A 46 33.13 0.18 34.42
C ALA A 46 32.15 1.32 34.75
N ILE A 47 30.84 1.04 34.74
CA ILE A 47 29.81 2.03 35.08
C ILE A 47 29.89 2.38 36.57
N GLU A 48 30.07 1.40 37.45
CA GLU A 48 30.17 1.63 38.89
C GLU A 48 31.43 2.42 39.25
N ALA A 49 32.56 2.19 38.57
CA ALA A 49 33.78 2.98 38.75
C ALA A 49 33.60 4.44 38.32
N LYS A 50 32.92 4.68 37.19
CA LYS A 50 32.72 6.04 36.65
C LYS A 50 31.66 6.84 37.39
N PHE A 51 30.48 6.25 37.62
CA PHE A 51 29.30 6.99 38.08
C PHE A 51 29.02 6.80 39.57
N ASP A 52 29.43 5.67 40.17
CA ASP A 52 29.17 5.36 41.58
C ASP A 52 30.42 5.51 42.48
N GLY A 53 31.59 5.81 41.89
CA GLY A 53 32.87 5.93 42.61
C GLY A 53 33.40 4.62 43.18
N LYS A 54 32.94 3.47 42.66
CA LYS A 54 33.31 2.14 43.15
C LYS A 54 34.44 1.56 42.29
N GLY A 55 35.66 1.64 42.80
CA GLY A 55 36.87 1.18 42.11
C GLY A 55 37.64 2.34 41.47
N THR A 56 38.54 2.02 40.55
CA THR A 56 39.37 3.01 39.85
C THR A 56 38.81 3.35 38.48
N ALA A 57 38.90 4.62 38.07
CA ALA A 57 38.52 5.04 36.72
C ALA A 57 39.24 4.19 35.66
N TRP A 58 38.47 3.63 34.73
CA TRP A 58 38.98 2.70 33.73
C TRP A 58 39.95 3.39 32.78
N LYS A 59 41.08 2.73 32.55
CA LYS A 59 42.12 3.17 31.60
C LYS A 59 42.18 2.21 30.41
N ARG A 60 43.13 2.45 29.50
CA ARG A 60 43.32 1.62 28.30
C ARG A 60 43.42 0.14 28.66
N GLU A 61 44.20 -0.21 29.69
CA GLU A 61 44.40 -1.59 30.12
C GLU A 61 43.10 -2.28 30.57
N ASP A 62 42.16 -1.52 31.13
CA ASP A 62 40.85 -2.03 31.54
C ASP A 62 39.92 -2.20 30.35
N PHE A 63 39.87 -1.22 29.44
CA PHE A 63 39.07 -1.31 28.23
C PHE A 63 39.53 -2.45 27.31
N GLU A 64 40.82 -2.75 27.27
CA GLU A 64 41.35 -3.91 26.52
C GLU A 64 40.79 -5.26 27.03
N LYS A 65 40.32 -5.36 28.28
CA LYS A 65 39.63 -6.58 28.76
C LYS A 65 38.33 -6.88 27.99
N VAL A 66 37.77 -5.86 27.34
CA VAL A 66 36.46 -5.91 26.67
C VAL A 66 36.58 -5.65 25.16
N LEU A 67 37.45 -4.73 24.77
CA LEU A 67 37.57 -4.20 23.40
C LEU A 67 38.80 -4.74 22.67
N ALA A 68 39.61 -5.61 23.30
CA ALA A 68 40.74 -6.26 22.63
C ALA A 68 40.27 -7.01 21.38
N GLY A 69 41.00 -6.82 20.28
CA GLY A 69 40.69 -7.42 18.99
C GLY A 69 39.62 -6.68 18.17
N PHE A 70 38.96 -5.64 18.72
CA PHE A 70 38.03 -4.80 17.96
C PHE A 70 38.71 -3.56 17.37
N GLU A 71 38.41 -3.31 16.10
CA GLU A 71 38.87 -2.13 15.38
C GLU A 71 37.90 -0.95 15.50
N GLY A 72 36.65 -1.19 15.87
CA GLY A 72 35.69 -0.13 16.17
C GLY A 72 34.88 -0.41 17.43
N ALA A 73 34.31 0.63 18.03
CA ALA A 73 33.32 0.50 19.10
C ALA A 73 32.15 1.44 18.87
N ALA A 74 30.92 0.94 18.98
CA ALA A 74 29.68 1.66 18.76
C ALA A 74 28.61 1.28 19.78
N ASP A 75 27.60 2.14 19.90
CA ASP A 75 26.41 1.92 20.74
C ASP A 75 26.71 1.87 22.25
N PHE A 76 25.68 1.61 23.05
CA PHE A 76 25.85 1.29 24.46
C PHE A 76 26.49 -0.11 24.60
N PRO A 77 27.42 -0.36 25.54
CA PRO A 77 27.86 0.53 26.63
C PRO A 77 29.00 1.51 26.32
N ALA A 78 29.76 1.32 25.24
CA ALA A 78 30.91 2.16 24.94
C ALA A 78 30.57 3.65 24.82
N SER A 79 29.42 3.98 24.21
CA SER A 79 28.98 5.37 23.98
C SER A 79 28.88 6.24 25.24
N ILE A 80 28.69 5.68 26.44
CA ILE A 80 28.60 6.48 27.68
C ILE A 80 29.96 6.73 28.36
N PHE A 81 31.06 6.30 27.72
CA PHE A 81 32.45 6.54 28.15
C PHE A 81 33.24 7.41 27.16
N PRO A 82 32.72 8.56 26.70
CA PRO A 82 33.35 9.30 25.62
C PRO A 82 34.73 9.85 26.01
N GLU A 83 34.88 10.40 27.21
CA GLU A 83 36.16 10.95 27.68
C GLU A 83 37.20 9.85 27.90
N GLU A 84 36.81 8.76 28.57
CA GLU A 84 37.71 7.68 28.92
C GLU A 84 38.19 6.92 27.67
N LEU A 85 37.30 6.66 26.70
CA LEU A 85 37.68 5.99 25.45
C LEU A 85 38.54 6.88 24.56
N VAL A 86 38.26 8.18 24.48
CA VAL A 86 39.08 9.14 23.70
C VAL A 86 40.48 9.30 24.29
N ASN A 87 40.61 9.22 25.62
CA ASN A 87 41.89 9.22 26.33
C ASN A 87 42.62 7.87 26.23
N ALA A 88 41.90 6.75 26.27
CA ALA A 88 42.47 5.42 26.13
C ALA A 88 42.99 5.15 24.70
N TYR A 89 42.29 5.68 23.69
CA TYR A 89 42.59 5.52 22.26
C TYR A 89 42.76 6.89 21.58
N PRO A 90 43.84 7.64 21.87
CA PRO A 90 44.06 8.96 21.31
C PRO A 90 44.21 8.96 19.78
N GLU A 91 44.61 7.83 19.20
CA GLU A 91 44.77 7.61 17.77
C GLU A 91 43.45 7.36 17.02
N ALA A 92 42.37 7.02 17.73
CA ALA A 92 41.12 6.63 17.09
C ALA A 92 40.36 7.84 16.52
N ALA A 93 39.79 7.66 15.33
CA ALA A 93 38.88 8.63 14.73
C ALA A 93 37.52 8.60 15.46
N ILE A 94 36.85 9.75 15.58
CA ILE A 94 35.61 9.88 16.34
C ILE A 94 34.44 10.12 15.38
N ILE A 95 33.38 9.33 15.52
CA ILE A 95 32.11 9.54 14.82
C ILE A 95 31.01 9.80 15.85
N LEU A 96 30.34 10.94 15.77
CA LEU A 96 29.12 11.23 16.52
C LEU A 96 27.91 10.99 15.61
N SER A 97 27.21 9.87 15.82
CA SER A 97 25.95 9.60 15.12
C SER A 97 24.80 10.39 15.74
N ILE A 98 24.15 11.23 14.93
CA ILE A 98 23.08 12.15 15.36
C ILE A 98 21.74 11.82 14.71
N ARG A 99 20.68 12.39 15.29
CA ARG A 99 19.31 12.34 14.79
C ARG A 99 18.55 13.56 15.31
N PRO A 100 17.55 14.11 14.58
CA PRO A 100 16.69 15.15 15.11
C PRO A 100 16.08 14.72 16.45
N GLU A 101 16.20 15.58 17.47
CA GLU A 101 15.90 15.23 18.87
C GLU A 101 14.50 14.65 19.04
N ASP A 102 13.47 15.28 18.46
CA ASP A 102 12.09 14.76 18.54
C ASP A 102 11.95 13.35 17.96
N ALA A 103 12.65 13.07 16.86
CA ALA A 103 12.64 11.75 16.23
C ALA A 103 13.42 10.72 17.05
N TRP A 104 14.50 11.13 17.72
CA TRP A 104 15.25 10.29 18.63
C TRP A 104 14.45 9.95 19.90
N VAL A 105 13.85 10.95 20.56
CA VAL A 105 12.99 10.75 21.74
C VAL A 105 11.85 9.81 21.41
N LYS A 106 11.16 10.02 20.29
CA LYS A 106 10.09 9.13 19.83
C LYS A 106 10.58 7.69 19.63
N SER A 107 11.76 7.51 19.05
CA SER A 107 12.36 6.19 18.84
C SER A 107 12.74 5.51 20.16
N MET A 108 13.38 6.23 21.08
CA MET A 108 13.73 5.75 22.43
C MET A 108 12.48 5.36 23.24
N MET A 109 11.45 6.22 23.25
CA MET A 109 10.16 5.97 23.90
C MET A 109 9.51 4.68 23.40
N ALA A 110 9.57 4.41 22.09
CA ALA A 110 8.94 3.25 21.47
C ALA A 110 9.76 1.95 21.59
N THR A 111 11.03 2.01 22.03
CA THR A 111 11.94 0.86 22.03
C THR A 111 12.58 0.64 23.39
N ILE A 112 13.76 1.24 23.63
CA ILE A 112 14.59 0.97 24.81
C ILE A 112 13.87 1.38 26.11
N TRP A 113 13.23 2.55 26.13
CA TRP A 113 12.46 3.00 27.29
C TRP A 113 11.22 2.14 27.54
N HIS A 114 10.48 1.82 26.48
CA HIS A 114 9.31 0.94 26.57
C HIS A 114 9.67 -0.45 27.13
N ALA A 115 10.80 -1.03 26.69
CA ALA A 115 11.28 -2.30 27.21
C ALA A 115 11.63 -2.21 28.69
N TYR A 116 12.31 -1.15 29.11
CA TYR A 116 12.70 -0.95 30.51
C TYR A 116 11.50 -0.84 31.47
N ILE A 117 10.45 -0.11 31.10
CA ILE A 117 9.27 0.07 31.96
C ILE A 117 8.36 -1.16 32.01
N ASN A 118 8.24 -1.91 30.89
CA ASN A 118 7.28 -3.01 30.77
C ASN A 118 7.91 -4.39 31.00
N MET A 119 9.23 -4.52 30.84
CA MET A 119 10.00 -5.73 31.14
C MET A 119 11.20 -5.34 32.01
N PRO A 120 10.96 -4.86 33.24
CA PRO A 120 12.02 -4.37 34.09
C PRO A 120 13.07 -5.47 34.30
N PRO A 121 14.32 -5.23 33.88
CA PRO A 121 15.36 -6.24 33.98
C PRO A 121 15.71 -6.46 35.46
N LYS A 122 16.44 -7.55 35.76
CA LYS A 122 16.89 -7.83 37.13
C LYS A 122 17.61 -6.61 37.72
N SER A 123 17.34 -6.31 38.99
CA SER A 123 18.02 -5.24 39.72
C SER A 123 19.55 -5.41 39.62
N GLY A 124 20.26 -4.31 39.39
CA GLY A 124 21.72 -4.32 39.16
C GLY A 124 22.16 -4.80 37.78
N SER A 125 21.25 -5.10 36.86
CA SER A 125 21.60 -5.41 35.47
C SER A 125 22.19 -4.20 34.74
N LEU A 126 22.94 -4.48 33.68
CA LEU A 126 23.56 -3.47 32.82
C LEU A 126 22.52 -2.52 32.20
N SER A 127 21.33 -3.03 31.85
CA SER A 127 20.21 -2.20 31.40
C SER A 127 19.67 -1.31 32.52
N THR A 128 19.50 -1.81 33.75
CA THR A 128 19.06 -0.95 34.87
C THR A 128 20.05 0.18 35.12
N LYS A 129 21.35 -0.14 35.13
CA LYS A 129 22.42 0.85 35.26
C LYS A 129 22.37 1.90 34.16
N PHE A 130 22.20 1.50 32.90
CA PHE A 130 22.04 2.43 31.78
C PHE A 130 20.94 3.46 32.01
N HIS A 131 19.74 2.99 32.40
CA HIS A 131 18.61 3.90 32.65
C HIS A 131 18.81 4.78 33.89
N THR A 132 19.51 4.26 34.89
CA THR A 132 19.81 5.01 36.12
C THR A 132 20.82 6.12 35.85
N VAL A 133 21.94 5.83 35.18
CA VAL A 133 23.02 6.80 34.99
C VAL A 133 22.71 7.85 33.91
N CYS A 134 21.97 7.48 32.87
CA CYS A 134 21.70 8.41 31.77
C CYS A 134 20.52 9.36 32.07
N TRP A 135 19.53 8.96 32.86
CA TRP A 135 18.33 9.79 33.10
C TRP A 135 17.64 9.54 34.44
N GLY A 136 18.32 8.93 35.41
CA GLY A 136 17.77 8.73 36.76
C GLY A 136 16.53 7.84 36.79
N ASN A 137 16.40 6.91 35.85
CA ASN A 137 15.18 6.11 35.64
C ASN A 137 13.92 6.94 35.31
N ASP A 138 14.07 8.13 34.74
CA ASP A 138 12.98 8.93 34.15
C ASP A 138 13.40 9.53 32.80
N PHE A 139 13.34 8.70 31.75
CA PHE A 139 13.67 9.13 30.40
C PHE A 139 12.71 10.23 29.85
N PRO A 140 11.38 10.18 30.07
CA PRO A 140 10.49 11.23 29.59
C PRO A 140 10.85 12.63 30.11
N ALA A 141 11.27 12.74 31.37
CA ALA A 141 11.68 14.02 31.94
C ALA A 141 13.10 14.42 31.53
N ASN A 142 14.06 13.49 31.59
CA ASN A 142 15.50 13.84 31.55
C ASN A 142 16.21 13.46 30.24
N GLY A 143 15.58 12.66 29.38
CA GLY A 143 16.22 12.08 28.19
C GLY A 143 16.70 13.11 27.17
N ARG A 144 15.95 14.21 26.97
CA ARG A 144 16.34 15.29 26.04
C ARG A 144 17.59 16.02 26.53
N ASP A 145 17.57 16.44 27.79
CA ASP A 145 18.69 17.14 28.41
C ASP A 145 19.96 16.30 28.38
N TYR A 146 19.86 14.99 28.69
CA TYR A 146 21.01 14.09 28.59
C TYR A 146 21.51 13.94 27.14
N PHE A 147 20.62 13.80 26.16
CA PHE A 147 21.01 13.69 24.74
C PHE A 147 21.79 14.92 24.25
N GLN A 148 21.33 16.12 24.59
CA GLN A 148 22.00 17.37 24.25
C GLN A 148 23.39 17.44 24.91
N LYS A 149 23.44 17.23 26.24
CA LYS A 149 24.70 17.25 27.01
C LYS A 149 25.70 16.24 26.49
N HIS A 150 25.27 15.00 26.22
CA HIS A 150 26.12 13.94 25.68
C HIS A 150 26.72 14.34 24.34
N ASN A 151 25.89 14.82 23.41
CA ASN A 151 26.37 15.24 22.10
C ASN A 151 27.35 16.40 22.19
N ASP A 152 27.12 17.36 23.08
CA ASP A 152 28.03 18.50 23.29
C ASP A 152 29.38 18.07 23.89
N VAL A 153 29.38 17.11 24.81
CA VAL A 153 30.63 16.50 25.31
C VAL A 153 31.41 15.86 24.17
N VAL A 154 30.77 15.05 23.33
CA VAL A 154 31.44 14.38 22.20
C VAL A 154 31.95 15.38 21.17
N ARG A 155 31.17 16.44 20.85
CA ARG A 155 31.62 17.53 19.97
C ARG A 155 32.85 18.24 20.51
N ASN A 156 32.89 18.49 21.82
CA ASN A 156 34.04 19.12 22.46
C ASN A 156 35.28 18.23 22.41
N LEU A 157 35.14 16.92 22.64
CA LEU A 157 36.22 15.93 22.51
C LEU A 157 36.71 15.76 21.06
N GLY A 158 35.84 16.03 20.09
CA GLY A 158 36.20 16.01 18.66
C GLY A 158 37.05 17.19 18.19
N LYS A 159 37.15 18.28 18.96
CA LYS A 159 37.90 19.49 18.57
C LYS A 159 39.39 19.17 18.42
N GLY A 160 39.95 19.46 17.24
CA GLY A 160 41.36 19.20 16.92
C GLY A 160 41.68 17.74 16.61
N ARG A 161 40.67 16.89 16.40
CA ARG A 161 40.82 15.47 16.04
C ARG A 161 40.12 15.14 14.71
N LYS A 162 40.39 13.94 14.20
CA LYS A 162 39.65 13.36 13.08
C LYS A 162 38.22 13.03 13.53
N PHE A 163 37.30 13.96 13.32
CA PHE A 163 35.92 13.93 13.81
C PHE A 163 34.88 14.02 12.67
N LEU A 164 33.81 13.22 12.76
CA LEU A 164 32.65 13.27 11.88
C LEU A 164 31.36 13.30 12.71
N GLU A 165 30.54 14.31 12.49
CA GLU A 165 29.13 14.30 12.91
C GLU A 165 28.29 13.78 11.74
N TRP A 166 27.48 12.75 11.96
CA TRP A 166 26.83 12.01 10.87
C TRP A 166 25.38 11.60 11.21
N ASP A 167 24.45 11.87 10.30
CA ASP A 167 23.07 11.32 10.35
C ASP A 167 22.96 10.18 9.33
N VAL A 168 22.27 9.10 9.68
CA VAL A 168 22.02 7.95 8.79
C VAL A 168 21.48 8.32 7.41
N LYS A 169 20.75 9.44 7.30
CA LYS A 169 20.22 9.95 6.04
C LYS A 169 21.27 10.50 5.09
N GLU A 170 22.47 10.81 5.57
CA GLU A 170 23.56 11.35 4.76
C GLU A 170 24.25 10.26 3.92
N GLY A 171 24.00 8.99 4.22
CA GLY A 171 24.48 7.88 3.39
C GLY A 171 26.00 7.68 3.47
N TRP A 172 26.55 7.05 2.42
CA TRP A 172 27.96 6.66 2.35
C TRP A 172 28.93 7.82 2.19
N GLY A 173 28.52 8.92 1.55
CA GLY A 173 29.42 9.97 1.09
C GLY A 173 30.32 10.56 2.18
N PRO A 174 29.76 11.14 3.25
CA PRO A 174 30.56 11.69 4.35
C PRO A 174 31.37 10.62 5.09
N LEU A 175 30.81 9.42 5.25
CA LEU A 175 31.45 8.31 5.97
C LEU A 175 32.70 7.79 5.23
N CYS A 176 32.60 7.58 3.92
CA CYS A 176 33.71 7.10 3.09
C CYS A 176 34.80 8.17 2.94
N THR A 177 34.40 9.44 2.76
CA THR A 177 35.32 10.58 2.75
C THR A 177 36.08 10.69 4.07
N PHE A 178 35.38 10.50 5.19
CA PHE A 178 35.99 10.52 6.51
C PHE A 178 37.00 9.38 6.70
N LEU A 179 36.69 8.19 6.21
CA LEU A 179 37.57 7.02 6.36
C LEU A 179 38.68 6.95 5.31
N ASP A 180 38.66 7.83 4.31
CA ASP A 180 39.58 7.83 3.15
C ASP A 180 39.52 6.51 2.37
N VAL A 181 38.31 6.03 2.14
CA VAL A 181 38.02 4.78 1.41
C VAL A 181 37.08 5.07 0.25
N PRO A 182 37.17 4.30 -0.86
CA PRO A 182 36.20 4.41 -1.93
C PRO A 182 34.81 4.05 -1.40
N VAL A 183 33.80 4.77 -1.88
CA VAL A 183 32.40 4.40 -1.62
C VAL A 183 32.20 2.97 -2.16
N PRO A 184 31.70 2.02 -1.34
CA PRO A 184 31.24 0.72 -1.83
C PRO A 184 30.26 0.93 -2.97
N ASP A 185 29.98 -0.09 -3.79
CA ASP A 185 29.03 0.00 -4.90
C ASP A 185 27.90 1.01 -4.59
N PRO A 186 27.87 2.19 -5.26
CA PRO A 186 26.95 3.27 -4.91
C PRO A 186 25.48 2.87 -4.97
N SER A 187 25.19 1.72 -5.61
CA SER A 187 23.87 1.12 -5.67
C SER A 187 23.45 0.38 -4.38
N GLN A 188 24.39 0.02 -3.50
CA GLN A 188 24.12 -0.65 -2.23
C GLN A 188 23.71 0.34 -1.14
N PRO A 189 22.54 0.15 -0.51
CA PRO A 189 22.14 0.99 0.59
C PRO A 189 23.08 0.81 1.79
N LEU A 190 23.24 1.86 2.61
CA LEU A 190 23.87 1.70 3.92
C LEU A 190 23.14 0.58 4.68
N PRO A 191 23.85 -0.36 5.32
CA PRO A 191 23.23 -1.37 6.16
C PRO A 191 22.24 -0.71 7.12
N GLY A 192 20.97 -1.14 7.16
CA GLY A 192 19.95 -0.59 8.04
C GLY A 192 19.26 0.73 7.61
N ALA A 193 19.60 1.34 6.48
CA ALA A 193 18.99 2.63 6.07
C ALA A 193 17.67 2.53 5.28
N ALA A 194 17.16 1.31 4.99
CA ALA A 194 15.86 1.14 4.35
C ALA A 194 15.13 -0.12 4.83
N GLU A 195 13.79 0.01 4.90
CA GLU A 195 12.77 -1.05 5.10
C GLU A 195 12.36 -1.37 6.54
N CYS A 196 12.08 -0.28 7.27
CA CYS A 196 11.29 -0.29 8.49
C CYS A 196 9.84 0.12 8.16
N LEU A 197 8.86 -0.74 8.41
CA LEU A 197 7.43 -0.50 8.18
C LEU A 197 6.72 -0.23 9.51
N ASP A 198 6.26 1.00 9.68
CA ASP A 198 5.38 1.38 10.78
C ASP A 198 3.94 0.95 10.46
N PHE A 199 3.24 0.36 11.42
CA PHE A 199 1.83 0.04 11.30
C PHE A 199 0.96 0.91 12.21
N VAL A 200 -0.29 1.10 11.83
CA VAL A 200 -1.31 1.78 12.62
C VAL A 200 -2.52 0.87 12.73
N LYS A 201 -3.05 0.75 13.94
CA LYS A 201 -4.28 0.00 14.22
C LYS A 201 -5.48 0.80 13.73
N THR A 202 -6.29 0.20 12.86
CA THR A 202 -7.54 0.79 12.40
C THR A 202 -8.62 0.68 13.48
N ARG A 203 -9.68 1.50 13.39
CA ARG A 203 -10.85 1.42 14.30
C ARG A 203 -11.49 0.03 14.36
N LYS A 204 -11.27 -0.82 13.36
CA LYS A 204 -11.75 -2.21 13.29
C LYS A 204 -10.74 -3.24 13.82
N GLY A 205 -9.68 -2.81 14.52
CA GLY A 205 -8.65 -3.68 15.09
C GLY A 205 -7.66 -4.28 14.10
N ARG A 206 -7.78 -4.01 12.79
CA ARG A 206 -6.83 -4.46 11.76
C ARG A 206 -5.64 -3.51 11.66
N PHE A 207 -4.45 -4.03 11.35
CA PHE A 207 -3.26 -3.21 11.11
C PHE A 207 -3.13 -2.84 9.64
N ARG A 208 -2.67 -1.61 9.39
CA ARG A 208 -2.28 -1.13 8.05
C ARG A 208 -0.98 -0.34 8.15
N PRO A 209 -0.18 -0.25 7.07
CA PRO A 209 0.99 0.62 7.07
C PRO A 209 0.62 2.07 7.41
N ALA A 210 1.42 2.72 8.25
CA ALA A 210 1.24 4.10 8.70
C ALA A 210 1.37 5.10 7.56
N LYS A 211 2.26 4.78 6.61
CA LYS A 211 2.48 5.52 5.37
C LYS A 211 2.31 4.60 4.17
N GLN A 212 1.84 5.17 3.08
CA GLN A 212 1.77 4.46 1.82
C GLN A 212 3.19 4.31 1.25
N THR A 213 3.62 3.07 1.09
CA THR A 213 4.97 2.67 0.65
C THR A 213 5.06 2.50 -0.87
N LYS A 214 3.92 2.22 -1.52
CA LYS A 214 3.81 2.03 -2.96
C LYS A 214 2.64 2.79 -3.55
N LEU A 215 2.82 3.32 -4.77
CA LEU A 215 1.74 3.83 -5.61
C LEU A 215 0.73 2.69 -5.84
N ARG A 216 -0.56 2.95 -5.64
CA ARG A 216 -1.61 1.93 -5.73
C ARG A 216 -2.48 2.15 -6.96
N ASN A 217 -2.84 1.08 -7.65
CA ASN A 217 -3.83 1.12 -8.71
C ASN A 217 -5.24 1.11 -8.11
N SER A 218 -5.73 2.30 -7.75
CA SER A 218 -6.91 2.49 -6.90
C SER A 218 -8.17 2.96 -7.65
N LEU A 219 -8.16 2.96 -8.99
CA LEU A 219 -9.28 3.45 -9.81
C LEU A 219 -10.54 2.61 -9.60
N LEU A 220 -11.64 3.26 -9.21
CA LEU A 220 -12.95 2.65 -9.05
C LEU A 220 -13.60 2.36 -10.41
N GLY A 221 -14.23 1.19 -10.52
CA GLY A 221 -14.94 0.81 -11.74
C GLY A 221 -16.15 1.69 -12.04
N ALA A 222 -16.83 2.19 -11.00
CA ALA A 222 -18.03 3.02 -11.14
C ALA A 222 -17.74 4.34 -11.89
N VAL A 223 -16.55 4.91 -11.72
CA VAL A 223 -16.11 6.16 -12.37
C VAL A 223 -16.09 6.02 -13.91
N GLY A 224 -15.97 4.80 -14.44
CA GLY A 224 -16.09 4.55 -15.88
C GLY A 224 -17.47 4.86 -16.47
N PHE A 225 -18.49 5.07 -15.62
CA PHE A 225 -19.86 5.40 -16.04
C PHE A 225 -20.22 6.88 -15.80
N LEU A 226 -19.24 7.76 -15.55
CA LEU A 226 -19.51 9.19 -15.33
C LEU A 226 -20.10 9.89 -16.54
N GLU A 227 -19.73 9.49 -17.75
CA GLU A 227 -20.36 10.02 -18.96
C GLU A 227 -21.82 9.60 -19.08
N THR A 228 -22.18 8.40 -18.59
CA THR A 228 -23.59 7.97 -18.50
C THR A 228 -24.37 8.87 -17.53
N ALA A 229 -23.76 9.20 -16.40
CA ALA A 229 -24.36 10.06 -15.39
C ALA A 229 -24.65 11.46 -15.94
N ASN A 230 -23.70 12.01 -16.71
CA ASN A 230 -23.86 13.32 -17.34
C ASN A 230 -24.82 13.30 -18.54
N ALA A 231 -25.11 12.14 -19.13
CA ALA A 231 -26.16 11.99 -20.14
C ALA A 231 -27.56 11.74 -19.52
N GLY A 232 -27.69 11.82 -18.19
CA GLY A 232 -28.93 11.53 -17.46
C GLY A 232 -30.06 12.53 -17.68
N ASP A 233 -29.77 13.71 -18.23
CA ASP A 233 -30.75 14.73 -18.60
C ASP A 233 -31.46 14.46 -19.94
N PHE A 234 -31.11 13.39 -20.65
CA PHE A 234 -31.69 13.00 -21.93
C PHE A 234 -33.21 13.13 -21.98
N ALA A 235 -33.90 12.66 -20.94
CA ALA A 235 -35.35 12.72 -20.92
C ALA A 235 -35.89 14.16 -20.82
N ALA A 236 -35.21 15.02 -20.05
CA ALA A 236 -35.56 16.43 -19.90
C ALA A 236 -35.30 17.24 -21.17
N ASN A 237 -34.24 16.91 -21.91
CA ASN A 237 -33.90 17.63 -23.14
C ASN A 237 -34.71 17.17 -24.37
N ILE A 238 -35.24 15.94 -24.38
CA ILE A 238 -36.01 15.39 -25.51
C ILE A 238 -37.51 15.51 -25.34
N TRP A 239 -38.05 15.15 -24.17
CA TRP A 239 -39.49 15.17 -23.92
C TRP A 239 -39.86 16.36 -23.05
N ASN A 240 -39.78 17.53 -23.66
CA ASN A 240 -40.11 18.81 -23.04
C ASN A 240 -41.55 19.27 -23.35
N GLU A 241 -42.45 18.38 -23.75
CA GLU A 241 -43.86 18.75 -24.00
C GLU A 241 -44.60 19.10 -22.71
N THR A 242 -45.62 19.95 -22.79
CA THR A 242 -46.49 20.31 -21.65
C THR A 242 -47.91 19.76 -21.83
N PRO A 243 -48.43 18.97 -20.87
CA PRO A 243 -47.76 18.42 -19.70
C PRO A 243 -46.72 17.34 -20.07
N VAL A 244 -45.66 17.21 -19.26
CA VAL A 244 -44.61 16.21 -19.49
C VAL A 244 -45.20 14.80 -19.42
N PRO A 245 -44.95 13.92 -20.41
CA PRO A 245 -45.46 12.56 -20.38
C PRO A 245 -44.99 11.77 -19.15
N ALA A 246 -45.86 10.94 -18.57
CA ALA A 246 -45.54 10.18 -17.35
C ALA A 246 -44.29 9.29 -17.47
N TYR A 247 -44.06 8.70 -18.65
CA TYR A 247 -42.87 7.90 -18.90
C TYR A 247 -41.59 8.76 -18.92
N ALA A 248 -41.67 10.00 -19.42
CA ALA A 248 -40.55 10.92 -19.46
C ALA A 248 -40.22 11.43 -18.05
N LEU A 249 -41.22 11.74 -17.22
CA LEU A 249 -41.05 12.06 -15.81
C LEU A 249 -40.33 10.93 -15.04
N ALA A 250 -40.73 9.67 -15.30
CA ALA A 250 -40.06 8.52 -14.70
C ALA A 250 -38.58 8.41 -15.13
N LEU A 251 -38.28 8.64 -16.42
CA LEU A 251 -36.91 8.63 -16.93
C LEU A 251 -36.07 9.79 -16.39
N MET A 252 -36.65 10.99 -16.27
CA MET A 252 -36.00 12.15 -15.65
C MET A 252 -35.63 11.88 -14.19
N ALA A 253 -36.56 11.33 -13.40
CA ALA A 253 -36.30 10.97 -12.01
C ALA A 253 -35.18 9.93 -11.87
N ILE A 254 -35.15 8.92 -12.74
CA ILE A 254 -34.08 7.92 -12.76
C ILE A 254 -32.74 8.56 -13.15
N GLY A 255 -32.71 9.35 -14.23
CA GLY A 255 -31.50 10.02 -14.72
C GLY A 255 -30.90 10.96 -13.68
N ALA A 256 -31.74 11.79 -13.06
CA ALA A 256 -31.33 12.71 -11.99
C ALA A 256 -30.81 11.97 -10.76
N ALA A 257 -31.48 10.91 -10.31
CA ALA A 257 -31.05 10.11 -9.17
C ALA A 257 -29.70 9.41 -9.44
N VAL A 258 -29.50 8.87 -10.64
CA VAL A 258 -28.22 8.27 -11.05
C VAL A 258 -27.11 9.31 -11.09
N ALA A 259 -27.37 10.50 -11.65
CA ALA A 259 -26.39 11.59 -11.71
C ALA A 259 -25.94 12.02 -10.30
N LEU A 260 -26.88 12.24 -9.38
CA LEU A 260 -26.57 12.59 -7.99
C LEU A 260 -25.86 11.45 -7.23
N GLY A 261 -26.27 10.20 -7.44
CA GLY A 261 -25.63 9.03 -6.81
C GLY A 261 -24.16 8.86 -7.23
N MET A 262 -23.81 9.27 -8.45
CA MET A 262 -22.44 9.17 -8.96
C MET A 262 -21.45 10.10 -8.25
N ILE A 263 -21.93 11.18 -7.61
CA ILE A 263 -21.10 12.09 -6.81
C ILE A 263 -20.38 11.36 -5.68
N TYR A 264 -21.02 10.38 -5.04
CA TYR A 264 -20.38 9.56 -4.00
C TYR A 264 -19.14 8.85 -4.54
N PHE A 265 -19.23 8.29 -5.75
CA PHE A 265 -18.11 7.58 -6.38
C PHE A 265 -17.01 8.53 -6.81
N CYS A 266 -17.33 9.72 -7.35
CA CYS A 266 -16.35 10.78 -7.65
C CYS A 266 -15.57 11.21 -6.40
N VAL A 267 -16.28 11.50 -5.30
CA VAL A 267 -15.64 11.91 -4.04
C VAL A 267 -14.74 10.81 -3.49
N LYS A 268 -15.16 9.55 -3.60
CA LYS A 268 -14.39 8.41 -3.14
C LYS A 268 -13.15 8.14 -4.00
N ASP A 269 -13.28 8.16 -5.33
CA ASP A 269 -12.12 7.99 -6.23
C ASP A 269 -11.15 9.17 -6.10
N GLY A 270 -11.66 10.40 -6.06
CA GLY A 270 -10.87 11.60 -5.83
C GLY A 270 -10.08 11.54 -4.52
N ARG A 271 -10.64 10.98 -3.44
CA ARG A 271 -9.90 10.75 -2.19
C ARG A 271 -8.78 9.72 -2.34
N LEU A 272 -9.02 8.62 -3.07
CA LEU A 272 -8.00 7.60 -3.33
C LEU A 272 -6.87 8.14 -4.22
N SER A 273 -7.23 8.91 -5.25
CA SER A 273 -6.29 9.58 -6.14
C SER A 273 -5.49 10.66 -5.40
N TYR A 274 -6.14 11.41 -4.50
CA TYR A 274 -5.46 12.42 -3.67
C TYR A 274 -4.41 11.79 -2.74
N GLN A 275 -4.66 10.61 -2.19
CA GLN A 275 -3.66 9.87 -1.39
C GLN A 275 -2.42 9.52 -2.24
N ASN A 276 -2.63 8.99 -3.45
CA ASN A 276 -1.55 8.73 -4.41
C ASN A 276 -0.80 10.04 -4.76
N LEU A 277 -1.51 11.12 -5.07
CA LEU A 277 -0.93 12.40 -5.44
C LEU A 277 -0.13 13.03 -4.29
N ARG A 278 -0.59 12.90 -3.04
CA ARG A 278 0.13 13.37 -1.86
C ARG A 278 1.46 12.64 -1.72
N ALA A 279 1.45 11.31 -1.82
CA ALA A 279 2.68 10.52 -1.73
C ALA A 279 3.64 10.81 -2.90
N LEU A 280 3.12 10.98 -4.13
CA LEU A 280 3.91 11.40 -5.29
C LEU A 280 4.52 12.81 -5.12
N ARG A 281 3.83 13.74 -4.44
CA ARG A 281 4.38 15.07 -4.11
C ARG A 281 5.47 15.01 -3.05
N GLU A 282 5.39 14.05 -2.12
CA GLU A 282 6.45 13.79 -1.14
C GLU A 282 7.69 13.20 -1.84
N GLU A 283 7.52 12.18 -2.68
CA GLU A 283 8.58 11.62 -3.52
C GLU A 283 9.23 12.69 -4.40
N ARG A 284 8.45 13.56 -5.05
CA ARG A 284 8.99 14.65 -5.88
C ARG A 284 9.84 15.63 -5.07
N ARG A 285 9.42 15.99 -3.86
CA ARG A 285 10.20 16.89 -2.99
C ARG A 285 11.53 16.25 -2.65
N TYR A 286 11.50 14.98 -2.24
CA TYR A 286 12.68 14.18 -1.97
C TYR A 286 13.63 14.12 -3.18
N LEU A 287 13.14 13.76 -4.36
CA LEU A 287 13.95 13.69 -5.59
C LEU A 287 14.58 15.04 -5.95
N LYS A 288 13.86 16.16 -5.75
CA LYS A 288 14.40 17.51 -5.99
C LYS A 288 15.51 17.88 -5.00
N GLU A 289 15.40 17.46 -3.75
CA GLU A 289 16.45 17.64 -2.75
C GLU A 289 17.68 16.80 -3.10
N GLN A 290 17.48 15.52 -3.44
CA GLN A 290 18.58 14.63 -3.86
C GLN A 290 19.29 15.13 -5.12
N ARG A 291 18.56 15.70 -6.07
CA ARG A 291 19.13 16.33 -7.27
C ARG A 291 20.06 17.50 -6.95
N LYS A 292 19.76 18.26 -5.89
CA LYS A 292 20.61 19.38 -5.44
C LYS A 292 21.89 18.86 -4.77
N LEU A 293 21.77 17.80 -3.97
CA LEU A 293 22.88 17.17 -3.27
C LEU A 293 23.88 16.52 -4.23
N HIS A 294 23.40 15.88 -5.29
CA HIS A 294 24.24 15.15 -6.26
C HIS A 294 24.51 15.95 -7.53
N ARG A 295 24.57 17.29 -7.44
CA ARG A 295 24.66 18.17 -8.64
C ARG A 295 25.87 17.86 -9.53
N ASP A 296 26.96 17.40 -8.91
CA ASP A 296 28.23 17.15 -9.58
C ASP A 296 28.34 15.74 -10.18
N ASP A 297 27.45 14.81 -9.81
CA ASP A 297 27.37 13.45 -10.38
C ASP A 297 26.37 13.40 -11.55
N THR A 298 26.90 13.38 -12.77
CA THR A 298 26.11 13.38 -14.00
C THR A 298 25.21 12.14 -14.13
N ASN A 299 25.67 10.97 -13.68
CA ASN A 299 24.90 9.73 -13.78
C ASN A 299 23.77 9.68 -12.76
N MET A 300 24.03 10.15 -11.54
CA MET A 300 23.01 10.28 -10.51
C MET A 300 21.96 11.33 -10.89
N VAL A 301 22.36 12.49 -11.42
CA VAL A 301 21.43 13.51 -11.91
C VAL A 301 20.54 12.95 -13.01
N ARG A 302 21.10 12.22 -13.98
CA ARG A 302 20.30 11.56 -15.04
C ARG A 302 19.29 10.58 -14.47
N THR A 303 19.69 9.80 -13.46
CA THR A 303 18.82 8.85 -12.78
C THR A 303 17.66 9.55 -12.07
N ILE A 304 17.97 10.60 -11.31
CA ILE A 304 16.97 11.40 -10.60
C ILE A 304 16.02 12.09 -11.59
N ASP A 305 16.54 12.60 -12.71
CA ASP A 305 15.73 13.21 -13.77
C ASP A 305 14.78 12.18 -14.42
N CYS A 306 15.20 10.92 -14.57
CA CYS A 306 14.31 9.83 -15.01
C CYS A 306 13.18 9.58 -14.00
N PHE A 307 13.48 9.52 -12.70
CA PHE A 307 12.45 9.36 -11.66
C PHE A 307 11.51 10.57 -11.58
N LEU A 308 12.04 11.79 -11.72
CA LEU A 308 11.23 13.01 -11.78
C LEU A 308 10.30 13.04 -12.99
N ASP A 309 10.75 12.57 -14.15
CA ASP A 309 9.93 12.45 -15.35
C ASP A 309 8.80 11.42 -15.16
N MET A 310 9.12 10.25 -14.61
CA MET A 310 8.14 9.22 -14.28
C MET A 310 7.10 9.75 -13.28
N ASN A 311 7.55 10.38 -12.19
CA ASN A 311 6.70 11.02 -11.19
C ASN A 311 5.84 12.14 -11.81
N THR A 312 6.35 12.86 -12.81
CA THR A 312 5.59 13.90 -13.54
C THR A 312 4.44 13.31 -14.32
N ARG A 313 4.69 12.25 -15.08
CA ARG A 313 3.63 11.51 -15.78
C ARG A 313 2.61 10.93 -14.80
N GLU A 314 3.03 10.32 -13.71
CA GLU A 314 2.11 9.70 -12.74
C GLU A 314 1.29 10.75 -11.99
N SER A 315 1.93 11.82 -11.51
CA SER A 315 1.23 12.91 -10.82
C SER A 315 0.23 13.60 -11.72
N GLY A 316 0.58 13.84 -12.99
CA GLY A 316 -0.35 14.46 -13.93
C GLY A 316 -1.49 13.53 -14.34
N THR A 317 -1.27 12.21 -14.37
CA THR A 317 -2.35 11.25 -14.64
C THR A 317 -3.33 11.16 -13.46
N GLU A 318 -2.82 11.13 -12.22
CA GLU A 318 -3.67 11.22 -11.02
C GLU A 318 -4.39 12.58 -10.95
N LEU A 319 -3.75 13.67 -11.37
CA LEU A 319 -4.34 15.01 -11.32
C LEU A 319 -5.39 15.25 -12.42
N VAL A 320 -5.05 14.95 -13.68
CA VAL A 320 -5.90 15.28 -14.84
C VAL A 320 -6.91 14.18 -15.10
N ASP A 321 -6.44 12.95 -15.36
CA ASP A 321 -7.32 11.85 -15.80
C ASP A 321 -8.20 11.32 -14.66
N ARG A 322 -7.83 11.55 -13.39
CA ARG A 322 -8.60 11.12 -12.22
C ARG A 322 -9.24 12.29 -11.49
N ILE A 323 -8.49 13.06 -10.71
CA ILE A 323 -9.07 14.16 -9.90
C ILE A 323 -9.79 15.19 -10.78
N GLY A 324 -9.23 15.55 -11.93
CA GLY A 324 -9.83 16.47 -12.88
C GLY A 324 -11.16 15.94 -13.42
N SER A 325 -11.18 14.67 -13.84
CA SER A 325 -12.39 13.97 -14.27
C SER A 325 -13.45 13.92 -13.15
N ASP A 326 -13.08 13.41 -11.97
CA ASP A 326 -13.97 13.26 -10.82
C ASP A 326 -14.57 14.60 -10.36
N THR A 327 -13.78 15.66 -10.41
CA THR A 327 -14.21 16.99 -9.98
C THR A 327 -15.13 17.62 -11.02
N LEU A 328 -14.70 17.69 -12.28
CA LEU A 328 -15.47 18.38 -13.33
C LEU A 328 -16.73 17.60 -13.69
N LEU A 329 -16.62 16.28 -13.90
CA LEU A 329 -17.78 15.43 -14.21
C LEU A 329 -18.67 15.19 -12.99
N GLY A 330 -18.12 15.23 -11.77
CA GLY A 330 -18.92 15.15 -10.54
C GLY A 330 -19.74 16.42 -10.28
N ILE A 331 -19.15 17.61 -10.48
CA ILE A 331 -19.90 18.88 -10.40
C ILE A 331 -20.92 18.97 -11.53
N SER A 332 -20.55 18.53 -12.75
CA SER A 332 -21.48 18.40 -13.87
C SER A 332 -22.68 17.55 -13.48
N ALA A 333 -22.46 16.35 -12.93
CA ALA A 333 -23.54 15.44 -12.55
C ALA A 333 -24.45 16.05 -11.46
N LEU A 334 -23.91 16.84 -10.53
CA LEU A 334 -24.69 17.59 -9.56
C LEU A 334 -25.61 18.62 -10.23
N VAL A 335 -25.05 19.46 -11.10
CA VAL A 335 -25.79 20.52 -11.80
C VAL A 335 -26.87 19.93 -12.70
N ILE A 336 -26.52 18.90 -13.46
CA ILE A 336 -27.43 18.17 -14.36
C ILE A 336 -28.54 17.51 -13.54
N GLY A 337 -28.21 16.78 -12.47
CA GLY A 337 -29.21 16.12 -11.63
C GLY A 337 -30.21 17.08 -10.98
N LEU A 338 -29.73 18.21 -10.45
CA LEU A 338 -30.60 19.24 -9.89
C LEU A 338 -31.49 19.89 -10.95
N GLY A 339 -30.93 20.23 -12.11
CA GLY A 339 -31.69 20.79 -13.21
C GLY A 339 -32.75 19.82 -13.72
N THR A 340 -32.43 18.53 -13.89
CA THR A 340 -33.39 17.52 -14.33
C THR A 340 -34.55 17.34 -13.35
N PHE A 341 -34.32 17.45 -12.03
CA PHE A 341 -35.43 17.49 -11.06
C PHE A 341 -36.29 18.75 -11.19
N MET A 342 -35.68 19.90 -11.44
CA MET A 342 -36.41 21.16 -11.66
C MET A 342 -37.26 21.10 -12.94
N ALA A 343 -36.81 20.39 -13.98
CA ALA A 343 -37.56 20.19 -15.23
C ALA A 343 -38.92 19.47 -15.02
N MET A 344 -39.06 18.69 -13.95
CA MET A 344 -40.26 17.90 -13.68
C MET A 344 -41.48 18.75 -13.30
N ASP A 345 -41.28 20.00 -12.88
CA ASP A 345 -42.35 20.97 -12.56
C ASP A 345 -43.17 21.35 -13.81
N GLY A 346 -42.60 21.16 -15.01
CA GLY A 346 -43.30 21.13 -16.29
C GLY A 346 -43.81 22.46 -16.84
N ASP A 347 -43.99 23.51 -16.04
CA ASP A 347 -44.50 24.80 -16.52
C ASP A 347 -43.42 25.61 -17.28
N HIS A 348 -43.62 25.80 -18.59
CA HIS A 348 -42.66 26.46 -19.49
C HIS A 348 -42.46 27.96 -19.20
N ASP A 349 -43.45 28.61 -18.60
CA ASP A 349 -43.39 30.02 -18.22
C ASP A 349 -42.84 30.23 -16.80
N SER A 350 -42.57 29.15 -16.07
CA SER A 350 -41.98 29.22 -14.75
C SER A 350 -40.49 29.59 -14.80
N VAL A 351 -40.05 30.31 -13.76
CA VAL A 351 -38.62 30.58 -13.51
C VAL A 351 -37.84 29.25 -13.37
N ASN A 352 -38.49 28.20 -12.86
CA ASN A 352 -37.91 26.89 -12.64
C ASN A 352 -37.51 26.20 -13.96
N TYR A 353 -38.34 26.28 -14.99
CA TYR A 353 -38.05 25.68 -16.30
C TYR A 353 -36.87 26.37 -17.01
N ARG A 354 -36.82 27.71 -16.97
CA ARG A 354 -35.69 28.47 -17.53
C ARG A 354 -34.39 28.19 -16.79
N ALA A 355 -34.45 28.09 -15.46
CA ALA A 355 -33.31 27.72 -14.64
C ALA A 355 -32.85 26.27 -14.92
N SER A 356 -33.78 25.34 -15.06
CA SER A 356 -33.51 23.95 -15.44
C SER A 356 -32.73 23.86 -16.76
N ASN A 357 -33.26 24.45 -17.83
CA ASN A 357 -32.61 24.40 -19.16
C ASN A 357 -31.21 25.02 -19.15
N LEU A 358 -30.99 26.07 -18.35
CA LEU A 358 -29.67 26.67 -18.17
C LEU A 358 -28.71 25.71 -17.45
N LEU A 359 -29.18 25.04 -16.39
CA LEU A 359 -28.40 24.11 -15.59
C LEU A 359 -28.08 22.82 -16.35
N THR A 360 -29.08 22.11 -16.88
CA THR A 360 -28.90 20.84 -17.60
C THR A 360 -28.25 21.05 -18.95
N GLY A 361 -28.80 21.94 -19.78
CA GLY A 361 -28.38 22.11 -21.16
C GLY A 361 -27.01 22.75 -21.31
N TYR A 362 -26.70 23.79 -20.53
CA TYR A 362 -25.51 24.62 -20.78
C TYR A 362 -24.45 24.50 -19.68
N ILE A 363 -24.77 24.86 -18.43
CA ILE A 363 -23.77 24.97 -17.36
C ILE A 363 -23.20 23.58 -17.02
N GLY A 364 -24.06 22.58 -16.84
CA GLY A 364 -23.65 21.20 -16.59
C GLY A 364 -22.75 20.67 -17.70
N ASN A 365 -23.21 20.73 -18.95
CA ASN A 365 -22.50 20.21 -20.13
C ASN A 365 -21.22 20.97 -20.51
N THR A 366 -21.00 22.19 -20.00
CA THR A 366 -19.75 22.92 -20.21
C THR A 366 -18.56 22.28 -19.47
N LEU A 367 -18.79 21.69 -18.30
CA LEU A 367 -17.73 21.10 -17.48
C LEU A 367 -17.10 19.83 -18.13
N PRO A 368 -17.87 18.88 -18.69
CA PRO A 368 -17.34 17.79 -19.51
C PRO A 368 -16.54 18.28 -20.71
N ALA A 369 -16.95 19.37 -21.37
CA ALA A 369 -16.23 19.94 -22.50
C ALA A 369 -14.85 20.50 -22.10
N ILE A 370 -14.79 21.24 -20.99
CA ILE A 370 -13.53 21.73 -20.40
C ILE A 370 -12.62 20.54 -20.06
N PHE A 371 -13.16 19.51 -19.40
CA PHE A 371 -12.42 18.30 -19.09
C PHE A 371 -11.87 17.63 -20.37
N GLY A 372 -12.69 17.48 -21.41
CA GLY A 372 -12.31 16.86 -22.67
C GLY A 372 -11.10 17.53 -23.32
N VAL A 373 -11.04 18.87 -23.31
CA VAL A 373 -9.89 19.63 -23.82
C VAL A 373 -8.64 19.40 -22.95
N CYS A 374 -8.76 19.52 -21.64
CA CYS A 374 -7.63 19.30 -20.72
C CYS A 374 -7.08 17.86 -20.81
N ASN A 375 -7.97 16.88 -20.88
CA ASN A 375 -7.64 15.47 -21.02
C ASN A 375 -6.96 15.19 -22.38
N LEU A 376 -7.43 15.78 -23.48
CA LEU A 376 -6.78 15.62 -24.78
C LEU A 376 -5.34 16.14 -24.77
N LEU A 377 -5.09 17.31 -24.18
CA LEU A 377 -3.75 17.87 -24.06
C LEU A 377 -2.83 16.96 -23.23
N TRP A 378 -3.33 16.49 -22.08
CA TRP A 378 -2.57 15.59 -21.20
C TRP A 378 -2.31 14.23 -21.85
N SER A 379 -3.33 13.62 -22.44
CA SER A 379 -3.24 12.35 -23.17
C SER A 379 -2.26 12.44 -24.35
N SER A 380 -2.23 13.58 -25.06
CA SER A 380 -1.27 13.83 -26.14
C SER A 380 0.16 13.88 -25.60
N TYR A 381 0.38 14.56 -24.47
CA TYR A 381 1.67 14.56 -23.78
C TYR A 381 2.12 13.15 -23.39
N VAL A 382 1.23 12.36 -22.76
CA VAL A 382 1.54 10.97 -22.35
C VAL A 382 1.88 10.10 -23.56
N TRP A 383 1.13 10.23 -24.66
CA TRP A 383 1.36 9.47 -25.88
C TRP A 383 2.73 9.79 -26.51
N VAL A 384 3.06 11.08 -26.66
CA VAL A 384 4.34 11.53 -27.21
C VAL A 384 5.49 11.05 -26.33
N ARG A 385 5.34 11.15 -25.00
CA ARG A 385 6.36 10.70 -24.05
C ARG A 385 6.59 9.19 -24.14
N ALA A 386 5.52 8.39 -24.14
CA ALA A 386 5.60 6.94 -24.27
C ALA A 386 6.27 6.52 -25.58
N LYS A 387 5.97 7.20 -26.68
CA LYS A 387 6.60 6.97 -27.99
C LYS A 387 8.09 7.29 -27.99
N LYS A 388 8.50 8.39 -27.34
CA LYS A 388 9.92 8.76 -27.20
C LYS A 388 10.67 7.70 -26.37
N GLN A 389 10.12 7.28 -25.24
CA GLN A 389 10.69 6.24 -24.37
C GLN A 389 10.80 4.89 -25.09
N GLN A 390 9.77 4.50 -25.84
CA GLN A 390 9.77 3.27 -26.64
C GLN A 390 10.88 3.27 -27.69
N ARG A 391 11.03 4.36 -28.46
CA ARG A 391 12.09 4.48 -29.47
C ARG A 391 13.48 4.41 -28.85
N ALA A 392 13.70 5.09 -27.73
CA ALA A 392 14.95 5.03 -27.00
C ALA A 392 15.22 3.58 -26.55
N ALA A 393 14.31 2.96 -25.79
CA ALA A 393 14.48 1.61 -25.28
C ALA A 393 14.72 0.55 -26.38
N LEU A 394 13.99 0.64 -27.50
CA LEU A 394 14.17 -0.30 -28.61
C LEU A 394 15.48 -0.14 -29.37
N ASN A 395 16.03 1.08 -29.44
CA ASN A 395 17.35 1.28 -30.02
C ASN A 395 18.45 0.62 -29.17
N TYR A 396 18.26 0.54 -27.85
CA TYR A 396 19.22 -0.10 -26.94
C TYR A 396 19.13 -1.64 -26.94
N VAL A 397 17.95 -2.24 -27.12
CA VAL A 397 17.74 -3.70 -26.99
C VAL A 397 17.70 -4.44 -28.34
N ARG A 398 18.29 -3.87 -29.40
CA ARG A 398 18.25 -4.41 -30.77
C ARG A 398 18.73 -5.87 -30.90
N GLY A 399 19.56 -6.36 -29.99
CA GLY A 399 20.07 -7.75 -29.97
C GLY A 399 19.16 -8.81 -29.35
N SER A 400 18.09 -8.43 -28.61
CA SER A 400 17.18 -9.39 -27.98
C SER A 400 15.75 -9.21 -28.47
N THR A 401 15.29 -10.15 -29.32
CA THR A 401 13.94 -10.15 -29.91
C THR A 401 12.85 -10.23 -28.84
N ARG A 402 13.06 -11.04 -27.80
CA ARG A 402 12.09 -11.26 -26.72
C ARG A 402 11.90 -10.03 -25.83
N ILE A 403 13.00 -9.38 -25.40
CA ILE A 403 12.93 -8.18 -24.55
C ILE A 403 12.33 -7.02 -25.34
N SER A 404 12.71 -6.88 -26.62
CA SER A 404 12.13 -5.89 -27.52
C SER A 404 10.61 -6.02 -27.65
N GLN A 405 10.09 -7.25 -27.74
CA GLN A 405 8.65 -7.50 -27.83
C GLN A 405 7.92 -7.16 -26.52
N MET A 406 8.48 -7.51 -25.36
CA MET A 406 7.91 -7.15 -24.05
C MET A 406 7.82 -5.63 -23.88
N LEU A 407 8.88 -4.90 -24.25
CA LEU A 407 8.90 -3.43 -24.20
C LEU A 407 7.87 -2.81 -25.16
N ARG A 408 7.74 -3.35 -26.38
CA ARG A 408 6.74 -2.90 -27.36
C ARG A 408 5.32 -3.04 -26.83
N ASN A 409 4.96 -4.22 -26.33
CA ASN A 409 3.62 -4.50 -25.83
C ASN A 409 3.25 -3.61 -24.63
N ARG A 410 4.23 -3.34 -23.76
CA ARG A 410 4.03 -2.49 -22.59
C ARG A 410 3.79 -1.04 -22.98
N THR A 411 4.66 -0.50 -23.82
CA THR A 411 4.60 0.90 -24.25
C THR A 411 3.43 1.18 -25.19
N SER A 412 3.05 0.23 -26.05
CA SER A 412 1.88 0.36 -26.91
C SER A 412 0.57 0.38 -26.12
N SER A 413 0.49 -0.34 -25.01
CA SER A 413 -0.69 -0.30 -24.13
C SER A 413 -0.92 1.11 -23.57
N ILE A 414 0.13 1.79 -23.12
CA ILE A 414 0.04 3.19 -22.63
C ILE A 414 -0.41 4.13 -23.75
N GLN A 415 0.13 3.96 -24.96
CA GLN A 415 -0.23 4.77 -26.12
C GLN A 415 -1.70 4.58 -26.52
N VAL A 416 -2.17 3.33 -26.61
CA VAL A 416 -3.56 3.01 -26.96
C VAL A 416 -4.52 3.60 -25.92
N HIS A 417 -4.20 3.46 -24.63
CA HIS A 417 -5.01 4.06 -23.58
C HIS A 417 -5.08 5.59 -23.70
N ALA A 418 -3.93 6.26 -23.82
CA ALA A 418 -3.90 7.72 -23.94
C ALA A 418 -4.69 8.21 -25.16
N ALA A 419 -4.55 7.53 -26.30
CA ALA A 419 -5.30 7.87 -27.51
C ALA A 419 -6.81 7.71 -27.33
N LEU A 420 -7.25 6.57 -26.77
CA LEU A 420 -8.67 6.31 -26.52
C LEU A 420 -9.25 7.29 -25.48
N ASN A 421 -8.54 7.53 -24.39
CA ASN A 421 -9.02 8.42 -23.32
C ASN A 421 -9.16 9.87 -23.80
N GLY A 422 -8.13 10.41 -24.46
CA GLY A 422 -8.14 11.79 -24.96
C GLY A 422 -9.18 12.00 -26.07
N PHE A 423 -9.28 11.06 -27.02
CA PHE A 423 -10.26 11.15 -28.11
C PHE A 423 -11.71 11.01 -27.61
N THR A 424 -11.95 10.08 -26.68
CA THR A 424 -13.27 9.89 -26.10
C THR A 424 -13.71 11.13 -25.34
N GLY A 425 -12.82 11.69 -24.50
CA GLY A 425 -13.13 12.88 -23.71
C GLY A 425 -13.48 14.11 -24.55
N ILE A 426 -12.77 14.36 -25.67
CA ILE A 426 -13.09 15.51 -26.53
C ILE A 426 -14.40 15.31 -27.29
N VAL A 427 -14.67 14.11 -27.81
CA VAL A 427 -15.92 13.81 -28.52
C VAL A 427 -17.11 13.81 -27.57
N ALA A 428 -16.95 13.25 -26.36
CA ALA A 428 -17.98 13.29 -25.33
C ALA A 428 -18.28 14.72 -24.89
N GLY A 429 -17.24 15.54 -24.67
CA GLY A 429 -17.39 16.94 -24.30
C GLY A 429 -18.10 17.78 -25.36
N THR A 430 -17.79 17.60 -26.64
CA THR A 430 -18.48 18.32 -27.73
C THR A 430 -19.91 17.83 -27.93
N ALA A 431 -20.15 16.52 -27.84
CA ALA A 431 -21.49 15.96 -27.91
C ALA A 431 -22.35 16.42 -26.74
N ALA A 432 -21.81 16.47 -25.51
CA ALA A 432 -22.52 16.98 -24.33
C ALA A 432 -23.05 18.41 -24.56
N LEU A 433 -22.25 19.32 -25.11
CA LEU A 433 -22.71 20.68 -25.44
C LEU A 433 -23.84 20.70 -26.48
N ALA A 434 -23.80 19.79 -27.46
CA ALA A 434 -24.82 19.72 -28.50
C ALA A 434 -26.16 19.17 -27.97
N THR A 435 -26.17 18.40 -26.87
CA THR A 435 -27.40 17.80 -26.31
C THR A 435 -28.45 18.83 -25.91
N ALA A 436 -28.04 20.06 -25.57
CA ALA A 436 -28.95 21.15 -25.22
C ALA A 436 -29.95 21.53 -26.33
N THR A 437 -29.59 21.24 -27.59
CA THR A 437 -30.40 21.66 -28.76
C THR A 437 -30.63 20.54 -29.76
N GLN A 438 -29.88 19.44 -29.69
CA GLN A 438 -29.84 18.39 -30.70
C GLN A 438 -29.88 17.00 -30.06
N TRP A 439 -31.00 16.29 -30.22
CA TRP A 439 -31.18 14.94 -29.65
C TRP A 439 -30.19 13.91 -30.20
N TRP A 440 -29.74 14.04 -31.45
CA TRP A 440 -28.80 13.10 -32.07
C TRP A 440 -27.43 13.11 -31.38
N ALA A 441 -27.10 14.15 -30.61
CA ALA A 441 -25.87 14.22 -29.84
C ALA A 441 -25.79 13.11 -28.77
N TYR A 442 -26.92 12.66 -28.22
CA TYR A 442 -26.97 11.50 -27.34
C TYR A 442 -26.59 10.20 -28.05
N VAL A 443 -26.90 10.07 -29.35
CA VAL A 443 -26.47 8.91 -30.17
C VAL A 443 -24.94 8.89 -30.31
N VAL A 444 -24.30 10.06 -30.37
CA VAL A 444 -22.84 10.21 -30.38
C VAL A 444 -22.23 9.91 -29.00
N LEU A 445 -22.93 10.22 -27.90
CA LEU A 445 -22.48 9.89 -26.54
C LEU A 445 -22.48 8.38 -26.24
N CYS A 446 -23.39 7.60 -26.83
CA CYS A 446 -23.45 6.15 -26.62
C CYS A 446 -22.10 5.41 -26.83
N PRO A 447 -21.39 5.55 -27.97
CA PRO A 447 -20.08 4.92 -28.15
C PRO A 447 -19.00 5.50 -27.23
N CYS A 448 -19.08 6.77 -26.85
CA CYS A 448 -18.17 7.39 -25.88
C CYS A 448 -18.32 6.73 -24.50
N ILE A 449 -19.56 6.57 -24.01
CA ILE A 449 -19.86 5.90 -22.74
C ILE A 449 -19.27 4.48 -22.70
N ILE A 450 -19.46 3.70 -23.78
CA ILE A 450 -18.92 2.33 -23.88
C ILE A 450 -17.38 2.36 -23.84
N THR A 451 -16.78 3.33 -24.54
CA THR A 451 -15.32 3.47 -24.60
C THR A 451 -14.76 3.94 -23.28
N SER A 452 -15.40 4.86 -22.56
CA SER A 452 -15.02 5.30 -21.22
C SER A 452 -15.03 4.18 -20.19
N GLY A 453 -16.06 3.32 -20.20
CA GLY A 453 -16.07 2.09 -19.40
C GLY A 453 -14.93 1.14 -19.78
N THR A 454 -14.64 1.01 -21.08
CA THR A 454 -13.54 0.16 -21.60
C THR A 454 -12.16 0.71 -21.21
N VAL A 455 -11.96 2.03 -21.29
CA VAL A 455 -10.73 2.73 -20.90
C VAL A 455 -10.47 2.58 -19.41
N ASN A 456 -11.51 2.70 -18.56
CA ASN A 456 -11.40 2.43 -17.13
C ASN A 456 -10.95 0.99 -16.84
N ILE A 457 -11.56 0.00 -17.50
CA ILE A 457 -11.16 -1.41 -17.39
C ILE A 457 -9.72 -1.60 -17.89
N PHE A 458 -9.36 -0.98 -19.00
CA PHE A 458 -8.05 -1.07 -19.61
C PHE A 458 -6.97 -0.45 -18.71
N TRP A 459 -7.24 0.69 -18.07
CA TRP A 459 -6.38 1.28 -17.05
C TRP A 459 -6.14 0.28 -15.92
N ARG A 460 -7.23 -0.17 -15.28
CA ARG A 460 -7.16 -1.06 -14.11
C ARG A 460 -6.41 -2.37 -14.40
N LYS A 461 -6.46 -2.88 -15.63
CA LYS A 461 -5.86 -4.17 -16.00
C LYS A 461 -4.51 -4.09 -16.71
N ARG A 462 -4.18 -3.02 -17.44
CA ARG A 462 -3.00 -2.97 -18.33
C ARG A 462 -2.11 -1.75 -18.17
N VAL A 463 -2.61 -0.62 -17.68
CA VAL A 463 -1.86 0.66 -17.61
C VAL A 463 -1.59 1.11 -16.18
N GLY A 464 -2.53 0.91 -15.26
CA GLY A 464 -2.35 1.20 -13.85
C GLY A 464 -1.27 0.30 -13.26
N TYR A 465 -0.26 0.90 -12.65
CA TYR A 465 0.87 0.19 -12.06
C TYR A 465 0.90 0.39 -10.55
N GLU A 466 1.30 -0.67 -9.86
CA GLU A 466 1.78 -0.56 -8.50
C GLU A 466 3.31 -0.53 -8.53
N ARG A 467 3.91 0.46 -7.87
CA ARG A 467 5.36 0.55 -7.70
C ARG A 467 5.72 1.14 -6.35
N PRO A 468 6.83 0.73 -5.71
CA PRO A 468 7.32 1.42 -4.53
C PRO A 468 7.64 2.88 -4.85
N PHE A 469 7.47 3.76 -3.86
CA PHE A 469 7.98 5.13 -3.95
C PHE A 469 9.49 5.14 -3.74
N VAL A 470 10.18 6.02 -4.46
CA VAL A 470 11.61 6.27 -4.30
C VAL A 470 11.81 7.21 -3.11
N LEU A 471 11.64 6.67 -1.90
CA LEU A 471 11.83 7.39 -0.64
C LEU A 471 12.95 6.67 0.14
N GLY A 472 14.15 7.22 0.09
CA GLY A 472 15.38 6.57 0.58
C GLY A 472 16.49 6.60 -0.45
N GLN A 473 17.57 5.82 -0.25
CA GLN A 473 18.75 5.89 -1.08
C GLN A 473 18.43 5.63 -2.57
N ILE A 474 18.88 6.52 -3.43
CA ILE A 474 18.70 6.44 -4.88
C ILE A 474 19.95 5.80 -5.45
N SER A 475 19.83 4.58 -5.96
CA SER A 475 20.90 3.94 -6.73
C SER A 475 20.94 4.54 -8.13
N SER A 476 22.12 4.86 -8.65
CA SER A 476 22.26 5.28 -10.04
C SER A 476 21.77 4.14 -10.96
N ILE A 477 20.97 4.48 -11.97
CA ILE A 477 20.51 3.51 -12.96
C ILE A 477 21.59 3.44 -14.04
N ASP A 478 22.44 2.44 -13.95
CA ASP A 478 23.36 2.07 -15.02
C ASP A 478 22.73 1.04 -15.97
N GLN A 479 23.27 0.97 -17.19
CA GLN A 479 22.90 0.03 -18.22
C GLN A 479 23.00 -1.43 -17.73
N ASP A 480 24.04 -1.75 -16.96
CA ASP A 480 24.26 -3.10 -16.44
C ASP A 480 23.18 -3.50 -15.43
N ILE A 481 22.73 -2.58 -14.58
CA ILE A 481 21.63 -2.81 -13.61
C ILE A 481 20.32 -3.08 -14.35
N VAL A 482 20.03 -2.33 -15.42
CA VAL A 482 18.84 -2.58 -16.25
C VAL A 482 18.91 -3.95 -16.91
N PHE A 483 20.08 -4.34 -17.42
CA PHE A 483 20.26 -5.64 -18.05
C PHE A 483 20.17 -6.79 -17.03
N GLU A 484 20.72 -6.60 -15.83
CA GLU A 484 20.63 -7.54 -14.72
C GLU A 484 19.18 -7.71 -14.27
N ALA A 485 18.42 -6.63 -14.10
CA ALA A 485 17.01 -6.69 -13.76
C ALA A 485 16.19 -7.43 -14.84
N LEU A 486 16.46 -7.17 -16.12
CA LEU A 486 15.80 -7.85 -17.23
C LEU A 486 16.19 -9.34 -17.33
N ARG A 487 17.48 -9.67 -17.10
CA ARG A 487 17.96 -11.04 -17.01
C ARG A 487 17.31 -11.77 -15.84
N TYR A 488 17.27 -11.15 -14.66
CA TYR A 488 16.63 -11.68 -13.46
C TYR A 488 15.15 -11.95 -13.70
N ALA A 489 14.41 -11.01 -14.30
CA ALA A 489 13.01 -11.21 -14.64
C ALA A 489 12.80 -12.37 -15.64
N ASN A 490 13.65 -12.45 -16.67
CA ASN A 490 13.62 -13.55 -17.64
C ASN A 490 14.02 -14.89 -17.02
N GLU A 491 14.98 -14.91 -16.09
CA GLU A 491 15.44 -16.09 -15.38
C GLU A 491 14.39 -16.58 -14.39
N CYS A 492 13.77 -15.68 -13.61
CA CYS A 492 12.61 -16.02 -12.79
C CYS A 492 11.51 -16.63 -13.65
N HIS A 493 11.18 -16.01 -14.78
CA HIS A 493 10.20 -16.55 -15.72
C HIS A 493 10.58 -17.95 -16.24
N ARG A 494 11.86 -18.18 -16.57
CA ARG A 494 12.36 -19.52 -16.97
C ARG A 494 12.33 -20.54 -15.85
N ARG A 495 12.68 -20.16 -14.62
CA ARG A 495 12.65 -21.04 -13.45
C ARG A 495 11.22 -21.46 -13.10
N VAL A 496 10.28 -20.52 -13.19
CA VAL A 496 8.83 -20.79 -13.11
C VAL A 496 8.37 -21.77 -14.19
N LEU A 497 8.95 -21.68 -15.40
CA LEU A 497 8.69 -22.65 -16.48
C LEU A 497 9.50 -23.95 -16.35
N ARG A 498 10.62 -24.01 -15.60
CA ARG A 498 11.40 -25.24 -15.36
C ARG A 498 10.80 -26.10 -14.24
N PHE A 499 10.17 -25.48 -13.25
CA PHE A 499 9.26 -26.15 -12.30
C PHE A 499 8.26 -27.09 -13.01
N GLN A 500 7.87 -26.74 -14.24
CA GLN A 500 6.99 -27.51 -15.13
C GLN A 500 7.58 -28.85 -15.62
N ALA A 501 8.91 -29.00 -15.67
CA ALA A 501 9.57 -30.12 -16.38
C ALA A 501 10.16 -31.20 -15.46
N THR A 502 10.56 -30.84 -14.24
CA THR A 502 11.33 -31.75 -13.35
C THR A 502 10.54 -32.28 -12.15
N GLY A 503 9.38 -31.71 -11.80
CA GLY A 503 8.57 -32.16 -10.67
C GLY A 503 9.21 -31.95 -9.28
N GLU A 504 10.27 -31.14 -9.18
CA GLU A 504 10.95 -30.82 -7.92
C GLU A 504 10.12 -29.90 -6.99
N SER A 505 10.42 -30.02 -5.69
CA SER A 505 9.57 -29.60 -4.58
C SER A 505 9.57 -28.09 -4.29
N ASP A 506 8.45 -27.42 -4.59
CA ASP A 506 8.07 -26.07 -4.14
C ASP A 506 8.74 -24.84 -4.82
N ALA A 507 8.00 -23.72 -4.86
CA ALA A 507 8.45 -22.45 -5.46
C ALA A 507 9.61 -21.79 -4.71
N PHE A 508 9.69 -22.10 -3.42
CA PHE A 508 10.59 -21.50 -2.47
C PHE A 508 12.02 -22.03 -2.70
N THR A 509 12.20 -23.34 -2.88
CA THR A 509 13.47 -23.98 -3.25
C THR A 509 13.99 -23.53 -4.62
N THR A 510 13.09 -23.14 -5.51
CA THR A 510 13.45 -22.72 -6.88
C THR A 510 13.92 -21.26 -6.95
N LEU A 511 13.29 -20.39 -6.16
CA LEU A 511 13.55 -18.95 -6.18
C LEU A 511 14.55 -18.50 -5.11
N VAL A 512 14.59 -19.19 -3.97
CA VAL A 512 15.47 -18.87 -2.85
C VAL A 512 16.74 -19.72 -2.94
N PRO A 513 17.94 -19.11 -3.03
CA PRO A 513 19.20 -19.85 -3.14
C PRO A 513 19.50 -20.76 -1.95
N ASP A 514 19.16 -20.32 -0.74
CA ASP A 514 19.26 -21.10 0.50
C ASP A 514 17.91 -21.10 1.22
N THR A 515 17.29 -22.27 1.30
CA THR A 515 15.95 -22.47 1.86
C THR A 515 15.92 -22.50 3.38
N THR A 516 17.07 -22.61 4.02
CA THR A 516 17.21 -22.59 5.48
C THR A 516 17.51 -21.19 6.01
N SER A 517 17.93 -20.28 5.13
CA SER A 517 18.27 -18.90 5.47
C SER A 517 17.08 -17.96 5.33
N LEU A 518 16.63 -17.40 6.45
CA LEU A 518 15.61 -16.34 6.46
C LEU A 518 16.08 -15.11 5.68
N LEU A 519 17.37 -14.78 5.75
CA LEU A 519 17.97 -13.68 4.99
C LEU A 519 17.77 -13.85 3.48
N CYS A 520 18.04 -15.05 2.95
CA CYS A 520 17.86 -15.34 1.53
C CYS A 520 16.38 -15.27 1.11
N ALA A 521 15.47 -15.78 1.94
CA ALA A 521 14.04 -15.70 1.70
C ALA A 521 13.54 -14.24 1.70
N LEU A 522 13.97 -13.45 2.68
CA LEU A 522 13.63 -12.03 2.79
C LEU A 522 14.20 -11.21 1.64
N ASP A 523 15.40 -11.54 1.11
CA ASP A 523 15.96 -10.86 -0.07
C ASP A 523 15.12 -11.10 -1.34
N VAL A 524 14.61 -12.32 -1.54
CA VAL A 524 13.68 -12.60 -2.65
C VAL A 524 12.37 -11.85 -2.49
N ILE A 525 11.80 -11.84 -1.27
CA ILE A 525 10.58 -11.07 -0.94
C ILE A 525 10.79 -9.59 -1.22
N ARG A 526 11.94 -9.04 -0.82
CA ARG A 526 12.34 -7.64 -1.03
C ARG A 526 12.47 -7.32 -2.52
N LYS A 527 13.26 -8.09 -3.27
CA LYS A 527 13.48 -7.91 -4.72
C LYS A 527 12.18 -7.94 -5.54
N ASN A 528 11.14 -8.62 -5.03
CA ASN A 528 9.85 -8.74 -5.69
C ASN A 528 8.77 -7.79 -5.12
N ASN A 529 9.12 -6.83 -4.25
CA ASN A 529 8.20 -5.87 -3.63
C ASN A 529 7.07 -6.52 -2.80
N LEU A 530 7.36 -7.67 -2.18
CA LEU A 530 6.41 -8.44 -1.36
C LEU A 530 6.59 -8.20 0.15
N PHE A 531 7.50 -7.32 0.56
CA PHE A 531 7.84 -7.11 1.97
C PHE A 531 6.67 -6.56 2.81
N GLU A 532 5.87 -5.66 2.23
CA GLU A 532 4.64 -5.17 2.88
C GLU A 532 3.64 -6.32 3.14
N ASP A 533 3.43 -7.17 2.13
CA ASP A 533 2.53 -8.32 2.21
C ASP A 533 3.03 -9.38 3.21
N PHE A 534 4.36 -9.57 3.29
CA PHE A 534 5.01 -10.38 4.30
C PHE A 534 4.78 -9.82 5.72
N CYS A 535 5.00 -8.52 5.93
CA CYS A 535 4.82 -7.87 7.23
C CYS A 535 3.37 -7.92 7.71
N ILE A 536 2.39 -7.77 6.81
CA ILE A 536 0.97 -7.92 7.14
C ILE A 536 0.70 -9.34 7.66
N ARG A 537 1.20 -10.39 6.99
CA ARG A 537 1.04 -11.77 7.44
C ARG A 537 1.73 -12.05 8.78
N VAL A 538 2.90 -11.44 9.02
CA VAL A 538 3.61 -11.52 10.30
C VAL A 538 2.76 -10.94 11.43
N ILE A 539 2.09 -9.81 11.20
CA ILE A 539 1.22 -9.18 12.21
C ILE A 539 -0.07 -9.96 12.43
N GLU A 540 -0.61 -10.59 11.38
CA GLU A 540 -1.82 -11.41 11.44
C GLU A 540 -1.61 -12.75 12.18
N ASP A 541 -0.40 -13.30 12.21
CA ASP A 541 -0.07 -14.47 13.04
C ASP A 541 -0.02 -14.06 14.52
N LYS A 542 -1.12 -14.33 15.25
CA LYS A 542 -1.28 -13.93 16.65
C LYS A 542 -0.17 -14.39 17.58
N GLU A 543 0.40 -15.58 17.36
CA GLU A 543 1.41 -16.13 18.27
C GLU A 543 2.79 -15.54 17.95
N LEU A 544 3.12 -15.39 16.66
CA LEU A 544 4.34 -14.72 16.23
C LEU A 544 4.32 -13.24 16.63
N SER A 545 3.21 -12.56 16.34
CA SER A 545 2.95 -11.16 16.66
C SER A 545 2.93 -10.91 18.17
N GLY A 546 2.34 -11.82 18.96
CA GLY A 546 2.36 -11.78 20.41
C GLY A 546 3.76 -11.96 21.01
N ARG A 547 4.65 -12.75 20.38
CA ARG A 547 6.05 -12.91 20.81
C ARG A 547 6.97 -11.79 20.33
N LEU A 548 6.78 -11.28 19.12
CA LEU A 548 7.58 -10.20 18.53
C LEU A 548 7.23 -8.83 19.11
N PHE A 549 5.94 -8.58 19.38
CA PHE A 549 5.44 -7.25 19.77
C PHE A 549 4.76 -7.22 21.15
N GLY A 550 4.49 -8.36 21.78
CA GLY A 550 3.81 -8.45 23.09
C GLY A 550 2.29 -8.31 23.00
N TYR A 551 1.56 -8.98 23.91
CA TYR A 551 0.08 -8.93 23.95
C TYR A 551 -0.50 -7.52 24.19
N ALA A 552 0.23 -6.65 24.89
CA ALA A 552 -0.20 -5.29 25.24
C ALA A 552 -0.38 -4.36 24.02
N VAL A 553 0.35 -4.58 22.91
CA VAL A 553 0.20 -3.81 21.65
C VAL A 553 -1.16 -4.07 20.99
N PHE A 554 -1.80 -5.18 21.33
CA PHE A 554 -3.09 -5.59 20.77
C PHE A 554 -4.27 -5.25 21.68
N ASP A 555 -4.03 -4.76 22.90
CA ASP A 555 -5.07 -4.38 23.84
C ASP A 555 -5.69 -3.00 23.52
N ALA A 556 -6.96 -2.81 23.84
CA ALA A 556 -7.86 -1.95 23.09
C ALA A 556 -7.90 -0.46 23.50
N GLN A 557 -7.02 0.05 24.38
CA GLN A 557 -7.25 1.36 25.00
C GLN A 557 -6.08 2.36 25.06
N SER A 558 -4.83 2.03 24.71
CA SER A 558 -3.70 2.94 25.04
C SER A 558 -2.75 3.39 23.93
N SER A 559 -2.82 2.92 22.68
CA SER A 559 -1.96 3.52 21.64
C SER A 559 -2.60 3.61 20.25
N ALA A 560 -2.56 4.81 19.67
CA ALA A 560 -2.91 5.08 18.28
C ALA A 560 -1.85 4.55 17.28
N ASN A 561 -0.72 4.01 17.77
CA ASN A 561 0.42 3.57 16.98
C ASN A 561 0.56 2.05 17.08
N GLY A 562 0.68 1.36 15.94
CA GLY A 562 0.93 -0.08 15.86
C GLY A 562 2.44 -0.39 15.85
N PRO A 563 2.80 -1.68 15.71
CA PRO A 563 4.19 -2.13 15.75
C PRO A 563 4.97 -1.66 14.52
N THR A 564 6.28 -1.58 14.69
CA THR A 564 7.24 -1.26 13.65
C THR A 564 8.05 -2.51 13.30
N ILE A 565 8.05 -2.91 12.03
CA ILE A 565 8.76 -4.10 11.56
C ILE A 565 9.96 -3.67 10.73
N ASP A 566 11.15 -4.08 11.15
CA ASP A 566 12.40 -3.77 10.46
C ASP A 566 13.01 -5.04 9.86
N TRP A 567 13.36 -4.97 8.57
CA TRP A 567 13.98 -6.06 7.83
C TRP A 567 15.25 -6.60 8.51
N HIS A 568 16.13 -5.72 9.01
CA HIS A 568 17.41 -6.09 9.62
C HIS A 568 17.19 -6.76 10.97
N ASN A 569 16.23 -6.27 11.76
CA ASN A 569 15.88 -6.91 13.03
C ASN A 569 15.30 -8.30 12.81
N LEU A 570 14.49 -8.50 11.77
CA LEU A 570 13.99 -9.82 11.41
C LEU A 570 15.09 -10.76 10.91
N ALA A 571 16.02 -10.23 10.13
CA ALA A 571 17.15 -10.99 9.60
C ALA A 571 18.19 -11.37 10.68
N ALA A 572 18.27 -10.59 11.76
CA ALA A 572 19.19 -10.80 12.89
C ALA A 572 18.55 -11.55 14.08
N LEU A 573 17.39 -12.18 13.89
CA LEU A 573 16.74 -12.98 14.93
C LEU A 573 17.49 -14.30 15.15
N ASP A 574 18.02 -14.50 16.35
CA ASP A 574 18.72 -15.75 16.74
C ASP A 574 17.78 -16.81 17.35
N ASP A 575 16.47 -16.54 17.51
CA ASP A 575 15.49 -17.50 18.02
C ASP A 575 15.06 -18.48 16.92
N GLN A 576 15.54 -19.72 17.01
CA GLN A 576 15.24 -20.78 16.05
C GLN A 576 13.74 -21.06 15.86
N VAL A 577 12.92 -20.91 16.91
CA VAL A 577 11.47 -21.14 16.83
C VAL A 577 10.80 -20.03 16.03
N LEU A 578 11.19 -18.78 16.29
CA LEU A 578 10.69 -17.61 15.54
C LEU A 578 11.18 -17.65 14.09
N MET A 579 12.46 -17.96 13.85
CA MET A 579 13.02 -18.09 12.50
C MET A 579 12.28 -19.14 11.66
N ASN A 580 12.03 -20.33 12.21
CA ASN A 580 11.31 -21.39 11.50
C ASN A 580 9.89 -20.96 11.11
N ARG A 581 9.22 -20.17 11.95
CA ARG A 581 7.88 -19.66 11.68
C ARG A 581 7.88 -18.52 10.67
N LEU A 582 8.86 -17.62 10.73
CA LEU A 582 9.08 -16.57 9.73
C LEU A 582 9.41 -17.16 8.36
N LEU A 583 10.27 -18.18 8.32
CA LEU A 583 10.56 -18.95 7.11
C LEU A 583 9.31 -19.63 6.55
N LYS A 584 8.46 -20.18 7.42
CA LYS A 584 7.17 -20.74 7.00
C LYS A 584 6.27 -19.68 6.38
N ILE A 585 6.12 -18.51 7.00
CA ILE A 585 5.33 -17.41 6.42
C ILE A 585 5.90 -16.94 5.07
N ALA A 586 7.23 -16.83 4.96
CA ALA A 586 7.91 -16.48 3.71
C ALA A 586 7.67 -17.54 2.63
N LYS A 587 7.78 -18.82 2.99
CA LYS A 587 7.51 -19.97 2.13
C LYS A 587 6.05 -20.00 1.70
N ASP A 588 5.10 -19.81 2.60
CA ASP A 588 3.66 -19.80 2.30
C ASP A 588 3.31 -18.61 1.40
N LEU A 589 3.85 -17.41 1.65
CA LEU A 589 3.67 -16.25 0.79
C LEU A 589 4.17 -16.51 -0.64
N LEU A 590 5.41 -17.00 -0.79
CA LEU A 590 6.02 -17.25 -2.09
C LEU A 590 5.33 -18.42 -2.81
N ASN A 591 5.03 -19.52 -2.11
CA ASN A 591 4.33 -20.66 -2.67
C ASN A 591 2.88 -20.35 -3.02
N GLU A 592 2.12 -19.62 -2.20
CA GLU A 592 0.76 -19.24 -2.57
C GLU A 592 0.76 -18.37 -3.81
N THR A 593 1.62 -17.34 -3.83
CA THR A 593 1.70 -16.41 -4.95
C THR A 593 2.13 -17.13 -6.24
N LEU A 594 3.14 -18.01 -6.17
CA LEU A 594 3.63 -18.72 -7.35
C LEU A 594 2.79 -19.95 -7.72
N ASN A 595 2.36 -20.80 -6.79
CA ASN A 595 1.52 -21.96 -7.08
C ASN A 595 0.11 -21.54 -7.51
N ALA A 596 -0.42 -20.42 -7.02
CA ALA A 596 -1.66 -19.86 -7.56
C ALA A 596 -1.45 -19.38 -9.00
N LEU A 597 -0.36 -18.65 -9.27
CA LEU A 597 -0.03 -18.22 -10.62
C LEU A 597 0.18 -19.42 -11.55
N HIS A 598 0.95 -20.42 -11.15
CA HIS A 598 1.28 -21.61 -11.93
C HIS A 598 0.07 -22.52 -12.17
N ARG A 599 -0.69 -22.90 -11.14
CA ARG A 599 -1.92 -23.72 -11.32
C ARG A 599 -2.92 -23.01 -12.22
N SER A 600 -2.99 -21.69 -12.09
CA SER A 600 -3.78 -20.91 -13.03
C SER A 600 -3.17 -21.11 -14.43
N LEU A 601 -1.90 -20.77 -14.68
CA LEU A 601 -1.30 -20.85 -16.01
C LEU A 601 -1.41 -22.23 -16.68
N LEU A 602 -1.31 -23.33 -15.93
CA LEU A 602 -1.53 -24.70 -16.44
C LEU A 602 -2.97 -24.99 -16.86
N SER A 603 -3.95 -24.33 -16.23
CA SER A 603 -5.37 -24.49 -16.58
C SER A 603 -5.78 -23.75 -17.86
N LEU A 604 -4.81 -23.17 -18.58
CA LEU A 604 -5.02 -22.49 -19.84
C LEU A 604 -5.05 -23.49 -20.99
N ASP A 605 -6.16 -23.54 -21.72
CA ASP A 605 -6.30 -24.32 -22.96
C ASP A 605 -5.50 -23.74 -24.15
N SER A 606 -4.53 -22.82 -23.91
CA SER A 606 -3.80 -22.08 -24.94
C SER A 606 -2.45 -22.74 -25.27
N PRO A 607 -2.09 -22.89 -26.57
CA PRO A 607 -0.84 -23.54 -27.00
C PRO A 607 0.45 -22.85 -26.54
N HIS A 608 0.36 -21.65 -25.96
CA HIS A 608 1.52 -20.88 -25.52
C HIS A 608 1.62 -20.69 -24.00
N VAL A 609 0.69 -21.25 -23.20
CA VAL A 609 0.68 -21.13 -21.72
C VAL A 609 0.81 -19.65 -21.26
N VAL A 610 0.17 -18.75 -21.99
CA VAL A 610 0.06 -17.32 -21.65
C VAL A 610 -1.40 -16.99 -21.36
N PRO A 611 -1.71 -16.23 -20.30
CA PRO A 611 -3.08 -15.81 -20.01
C PRO A 611 -3.72 -15.14 -21.24
N PRO A 612 -4.88 -15.62 -21.71
CA PRO A 612 -5.62 -14.94 -22.76
C PRO A 612 -6.10 -13.58 -22.25
N PRO A 613 -6.47 -12.66 -23.15
CA PRO A 613 -7.09 -11.42 -22.74
C PRO A 613 -8.32 -11.70 -21.84
N PRO A 614 -8.58 -10.88 -20.81
CA PRO A 614 -9.71 -11.06 -19.88
C PRO A 614 -11.10 -11.12 -20.55
N VAL A 615 -11.21 -10.66 -21.79
CA VAL A 615 -12.41 -10.73 -22.62
C VAL A 615 -11.93 -11.16 -24.02
N PRO A 616 -12.60 -12.12 -24.68
CA PRO A 616 -13.82 -12.82 -24.26
C PRO A 616 -13.58 -13.87 -23.14
N VAL A 617 -14.54 -14.00 -22.22
CA VAL A 617 -14.49 -14.99 -21.13
C VAL A 617 -14.99 -16.34 -21.62
N ASN A 618 -14.35 -17.43 -21.19
CA ASN A 618 -14.88 -18.77 -21.43
C ASN A 618 -16.22 -18.96 -20.68
N PRO A 619 -17.36 -19.13 -21.38
CA PRO A 619 -18.68 -19.15 -20.74
C PRO A 619 -18.95 -20.44 -19.95
N LYS A 620 -18.15 -21.51 -20.15
CA LYS A 620 -18.39 -22.84 -19.56
C LYS A 620 -18.44 -22.82 -18.04
N ARG A 621 -17.54 -22.06 -17.40
CA ARG A 621 -17.49 -21.96 -15.93
C ARG A 621 -18.70 -21.19 -15.39
N SER A 622 -19.11 -20.11 -16.04
CA SER A 622 -20.30 -19.33 -15.66
C SER A 622 -21.57 -20.19 -15.74
N ALA A 623 -21.68 -21.01 -16.79
CA ALA A 623 -22.79 -21.94 -16.96
C ALA A 623 -22.86 -22.98 -15.83
N ASN A 624 -21.73 -23.57 -15.42
CA ASN A 624 -21.68 -24.52 -14.31
C ASN A 624 -22.04 -23.89 -12.96
N ILE A 625 -21.56 -22.66 -12.72
CA ILE A 625 -21.89 -21.89 -11.51
C ILE A 625 -23.40 -21.58 -11.48
N LYS A 626 -23.97 -21.16 -12.61
CA LYS A 626 -25.41 -20.94 -12.75
C LYS A 626 -26.21 -22.21 -12.45
N LYS A 627 -25.79 -23.37 -12.97
CA LYS A 627 -26.42 -24.67 -12.71
C LYS A 627 -26.38 -25.05 -11.22
N LEU A 628 -25.25 -24.86 -10.54
CA LEU A 628 -25.14 -25.11 -9.09
C LEU A 628 -26.02 -24.17 -8.26
N ARG A 629 -26.09 -22.90 -8.64
CA ARG A 629 -27.00 -21.92 -8.01
C ARG A 629 -28.47 -22.34 -8.18
N GLU A 630 -28.86 -22.77 -9.37
CA GLU A 630 -30.22 -23.24 -9.64
C GLU A 630 -30.56 -24.51 -8.85
N SER A 631 -29.67 -25.51 -8.83
CA SER A 631 -29.79 -26.69 -7.98
C SER A 631 -29.95 -26.33 -6.49
N GLY A 632 -29.18 -25.36 -6.01
CA GLY A 632 -29.32 -24.83 -4.64
C GLY A 632 -30.67 -24.17 -4.40
N ASN A 633 -31.17 -23.38 -5.36
CA ASN A 633 -32.48 -22.75 -5.26
C ASN A 633 -33.63 -23.77 -5.25
N ASP A 634 -33.52 -24.84 -6.04
CA ASP A 634 -34.53 -25.91 -6.08
C ASP A 634 -34.54 -26.70 -4.76
N ALA A 635 -33.36 -26.99 -4.19
CA ALA A 635 -33.25 -27.59 -2.86
C ALA A 635 -33.82 -26.66 -1.77
N PHE A 636 -33.57 -25.36 -1.85
CA PHE A 636 -34.11 -24.36 -0.93
C PHE A 636 -35.64 -24.32 -0.97
N LYS A 637 -36.23 -24.28 -2.18
CA LYS A 637 -37.70 -24.32 -2.36
C LYS A 637 -38.33 -25.61 -1.86
N ALA A 638 -37.60 -26.73 -1.93
CA ALA A 638 -38.02 -28.03 -1.40
C ALA A 638 -37.84 -28.16 0.14
N GLY A 639 -37.45 -27.11 0.85
CA GLY A 639 -37.20 -27.12 2.30
C GLY A 639 -35.95 -27.88 2.74
N ARG A 640 -35.10 -28.33 1.79
CA ARG A 640 -33.85 -29.04 2.06
C ARG A 640 -32.68 -28.06 2.19
N TYR A 641 -32.69 -27.26 3.25
CA TYR A 641 -31.71 -26.18 3.44
C TYR A 641 -30.25 -26.65 3.53
N PRO A 642 -29.89 -27.79 4.17
CA PRO A 642 -28.51 -28.29 4.16
C PRO A 642 -28.00 -28.63 2.75
N ASP A 643 -28.86 -29.22 1.90
CA ASP A 643 -28.53 -29.51 0.50
C ASP A 643 -28.36 -28.22 -0.31
N ALA A 644 -29.19 -27.20 -0.05
CA ALA A 644 -29.05 -25.88 -0.67
C ALA A 644 -27.70 -25.24 -0.30
N ILE A 645 -27.32 -25.25 0.99
CA ILE A 645 -26.04 -24.75 1.48
C ILE A 645 -24.87 -25.46 0.79
N LYS A 646 -24.94 -26.78 0.63
CA LYS A 646 -23.91 -27.57 -0.06
C LYS A 646 -23.76 -27.12 -1.52
N ASN A 647 -24.86 -26.99 -2.26
CA ASN A 647 -24.83 -26.55 -3.67
C ASN A 647 -24.33 -25.11 -3.83
N TYR A 648 -24.76 -24.19 -2.97
CA TYR A 648 -24.25 -22.81 -2.97
C TYR A 648 -22.76 -22.75 -2.62
N THR A 649 -22.30 -23.57 -1.67
CA THR A 649 -20.89 -23.66 -1.30
C THR A 649 -20.03 -24.16 -2.46
N LEU A 650 -20.48 -25.19 -3.18
CA LEU A 650 -19.81 -25.67 -4.39
C LEU A 650 -19.76 -24.58 -5.46
N GLY A 651 -20.87 -23.85 -5.66
CA GLY A 651 -20.90 -22.69 -6.55
C GLY A 651 -19.89 -21.61 -6.16
N LEU A 652 -19.80 -21.27 -4.87
CA LEU A 652 -18.87 -20.26 -4.35
C LEU A 652 -17.43 -20.67 -4.54
N GLN A 653 -17.10 -21.94 -4.26
CA GLN A 653 -15.78 -22.48 -4.49
C GLN A 653 -15.39 -22.40 -5.98
N MET A 654 -16.32 -22.65 -6.90
CA MET A 654 -16.06 -22.53 -8.34
C MET A 654 -15.90 -21.08 -8.80
N ALA A 655 -16.71 -20.16 -8.27
CA ALA A 655 -16.68 -18.73 -8.59
C ALA A 655 -15.41 -18.05 -8.09
N LEU A 656 -15.04 -18.25 -6.82
CA LEU A 656 -13.87 -17.63 -6.19
C LEU A 656 -12.54 -18.21 -6.70
N ARG A 657 -12.56 -19.42 -7.30
CA ARG A 657 -11.41 -20.04 -7.96
C ARG A 657 -11.35 -19.75 -9.47
N ARG A 658 -12.03 -18.71 -9.95
CA ARG A 658 -11.84 -18.23 -11.32
C ARG A 658 -10.40 -17.73 -11.50
N PRO A 659 -9.79 -17.94 -12.68
CA PRO A 659 -8.44 -17.46 -12.92
C PRO A 659 -8.31 -15.94 -12.78
N ALA A 660 -7.17 -15.48 -12.23
CA ALA A 660 -6.96 -14.07 -11.89
C ALA A 660 -6.94 -13.11 -13.10
N TRP A 661 -6.73 -13.62 -14.31
CA TRP A 661 -6.83 -12.83 -15.55
C TRP A 661 -8.25 -12.73 -16.10
N GLU A 662 -9.22 -13.50 -15.59
CA GLU A 662 -10.64 -13.30 -15.93
C GLU A 662 -11.18 -12.02 -15.26
N PRO A 663 -12.30 -11.44 -15.74
CA PRO A 663 -12.85 -10.22 -15.18
C PRO A 663 -13.26 -10.43 -13.72
N SER A 664 -12.60 -9.73 -12.80
CA SER A 664 -12.93 -9.76 -11.37
C SER A 664 -14.36 -9.31 -11.06
N GLY A 665 -14.98 -8.50 -11.93
CA GLY A 665 -16.40 -8.16 -11.83
C GLY A 665 -17.31 -9.39 -11.91
N LEU A 666 -17.02 -10.31 -12.84
CA LEU A 666 -17.79 -11.56 -12.98
C LEU A 666 -17.70 -12.42 -11.72
N ILE A 667 -16.50 -12.52 -11.13
CA ILE A 667 -16.27 -13.22 -9.85
C ILE A 667 -17.15 -12.61 -8.76
N ARG A 668 -17.16 -11.28 -8.67
CA ARG A 668 -17.92 -10.53 -7.66
C ARG A 668 -19.43 -10.71 -7.82
N ASP A 669 -19.95 -10.66 -9.03
CA ASP A 669 -21.39 -10.82 -9.28
C ASP A 669 -21.87 -12.24 -8.96
N GLU A 670 -21.13 -13.26 -9.42
CA GLU A 670 -21.46 -14.66 -9.15
C GLU A 670 -21.37 -14.99 -7.66
N SER A 671 -20.29 -14.54 -6.99
CA SER A 671 -20.11 -14.78 -5.55
C SER A 671 -21.12 -14.02 -4.71
N ALA A 672 -21.44 -12.77 -5.04
CA ALA A 672 -22.42 -11.98 -4.30
C ALA A 672 -23.79 -12.68 -4.24
N MET A 673 -24.29 -13.17 -5.38
CA MET A 673 -25.57 -13.89 -5.44
C MET A 673 -25.55 -15.19 -4.64
N LEU A 674 -24.46 -15.96 -4.74
CA LEU A 674 -24.36 -17.23 -4.03
C LEU A 674 -24.21 -17.06 -2.51
N PHE A 675 -23.41 -16.09 -2.06
CA PHE A 675 -23.30 -15.73 -0.65
C PHE A 675 -24.66 -15.28 -0.10
N ALA A 676 -25.39 -14.45 -0.85
CA ALA A 676 -26.71 -14.00 -0.42
C ALA A 676 -27.68 -15.18 -0.25
N ASN A 677 -27.71 -16.11 -1.21
CA ASN A 677 -28.61 -17.26 -1.17
C ASN A 677 -28.22 -18.26 -0.07
N ARG A 678 -26.92 -18.46 0.17
CA ARG A 678 -26.44 -19.30 1.28
C ARG A 678 -26.73 -18.68 2.63
N ALA A 679 -26.61 -17.35 2.76
CA ALA A 679 -27.02 -16.63 3.96
C ALA A 679 -28.50 -16.87 4.29
N GLN A 680 -29.39 -16.79 3.30
CA GLN A 680 -30.81 -17.11 3.51
C GLN A 680 -31.00 -18.54 4.02
N ALA A 681 -30.35 -19.53 3.40
CA ALA A 681 -30.45 -20.92 3.84
C ALA A 681 -29.93 -21.13 5.28
N HIS A 682 -28.88 -20.41 5.69
CA HIS A 682 -28.42 -20.40 7.08
C HIS A 682 -29.43 -19.75 8.03
N MET A 683 -30.10 -18.68 7.61
CA MET A 683 -31.16 -18.03 8.40
C MET A 683 -32.37 -18.95 8.63
N GLU A 684 -32.79 -19.74 7.63
CA GLU A 684 -33.87 -20.73 7.81
C GLU A 684 -33.52 -21.81 8.85
N LEU A 685 -32.22 -22.13 8.97
CA LEU A 685 -31.69 -23.03 10.00
C LEU A 685 -31.38 -22.34 11.34
N ARG A 686 -31.60 -21.02 11.44
CA ARG A 686 -31.25 -20.17 12.59
C ARG A 686 -29.75 -20.12 12.91
N ASN A 687 -28.90 -20.38 11.92
CA ASN A 687 -27.45 -20.20 11.99
C ASN A 687 -27.10 -18.72 11.74
N TRP A 688 -27.46 -17.86 12.70
CA TRP A 688 -27.41 -16.41 12.54
C TRP A 688 -25.99 -15.86 12.35
N VAL A 689 -24.99 -16.50 12.96
CA VAL A 689 -23.58 -16.09 12.85
C VAL A 689 -23.10 -16.31 11.41
N GLU A 690 -23.25 -17.53 10.89
CA GLU A 690 -22.84 -17.90 9.54
C GLU A 690 -23.64 -17.12 8.49
N GLY A 691 -24.95 -16.97 8.70
CA GLY A 691 -25.80 -16.15 7.84
C GLY A 691 -25.37 -14.69 7.80
N SER A 692 -24.95 -14.12 8.94
CA SER A 692 -24.43 -12.75 9.03
C SER A 692 -23.10 -12.59 8.28
N VAL A 693 -22.19 -13.56 8.42
CA VAL A 693 -20.89 -13.54 7.71
C VAL A 693 -21.10 -13.65 6.21
N ASP A 694 -21.93 -14.59 5.75
CA ASP A 694 -22.22 -14.76 4.33
C ASP A 694 -22.90 -13.52 3.72
N ALA A 695 -23.86 -12.93 4.44
CA ALA A 695 -24.52 -11.72 4.00
C ALA A 695 -23.54 -10.51 3.93
N GLU A 696 -22.58 -10.40 4.86
CA GLU A 696 -21.48 -9.41 4.76
C GLU A 696 -20.57 -9.68 3.57
N CYS A 697 -20.18 -10.94 3.35
CA CYS A 697 -19.37 -11.32 2.18
C CYS A 697 -20.10 -11.00 0.86
N SER A 698 -21.43 -11.20 0.81
CA SER A 698 -22.26 -10.83 -0.33
C SER A 698 -22.24 -9.32 -0.58
N VAL A 699 -22.42 -8.52 0.48
CA VAL A 699 -22.35 -7.06 0.40
C VAL A 699 -20.95 -6.60 -0.01
N GLU A 700 -19.88 -7.17 0.52
CA GLU A 700 -18.51 -6.79 0.12
C GLU A 700 -18.24 -7.11 -1.35
N ALA A 701 -18.73 -8.26 -1.83
CA ALA A 701 -18.66 -8.64 -3.24
C ALA A 701 -19.47 -7.67 -4.12
N LYS A 702 -20.71 -7.33 -3.76
CA LYS A 702 -21.57 -6.37 -4.48
C LYS A 702 -22.33 -5.48 -3.49
N LYS A 703 -21.83 -4.25 -3.33
CA LYS A 703 -22.32 -3.28 -2.32
C LYS A 703 -23.59 -2.54 -2.71
N VAL A 704 -23.88 -2.45 -4.00
CA VAL A 704 -25.01 -1.68 -4.58
C VAL A 704 -25.78 -2.59 -5.53
N GLY A 705 -27.11 -2.50 -5.54
CA GLY A 705 -27.99 -3.40 -6.26
C GLY A 705 -28.08 -4.78 -5.60
N ASN A 706 -28.01 -4.81 -4.26
CA ASN A 706 -28.04 -6.00 -3.40
C ASN A 706 -28.73 -5.75 -2.03
N PRO A 707 -29.95 -5.14 -1.99
CA PRO A 707 -30.62 -4.77 -0.74
C PRO A 707 -30.93 -5.99 0.16
N LYS A 708 -31.21 -7.13 -0.47
CA LYS A 708 -31.48 -8.40 0.23
C LYS A 708 -30.30 -8.86 1.09
N ALA A 709 -29.06 -8.64 0.67
CA ALA A 709 -27.89 -9.02 1.47
C ALA A 709 -27.71 -8.09 2.68
N TRP A 710 -27.91 -6.77 2.50
CA TRP A 710 -27.95 -5.81 3.59
C TRP A 710 -29.02 -6.19 4.63
N TYR A 711 -30.22 -6.54 4.16
CA TYR A 711 -31.35 -6.94 5.00
C TYR A 711 -31.03 -8.22 5.77
N ARG A 712 -30.54 -9.26 5.09
CA ARG A 712 -30.20 -10.56 5.70
C ARG A 712 -29.22 -10.41 6.85
N ARG A 713 -28.14 -9.63 6.68
CA ARG A 713 -27.19 -9.38 7.77
C ARG A 713 -27.82 -8.55 8.90
N GLY A 714 -28.55 -7.49 8.57
CA GLY A 714 -29.25 -6.69 9.58
C GLY A 714 -30.18 -7.56 10.43
N ARG A 715 -30.94 -8.46 9.79
CA ARG A 715 -31.82 -9.41 10.45
C ARG A 715 -31.03 -10.39 11.32
N CYS A 716 -29.94 -10.96 10.83
CA CYS A 716 -29.08 -11.82 11.67
C CYS A 716 -28.53 -11.08 12.90
N LEU A 717 -28.07 -9.84 12.74
CA LEU A 717 -27.57 -9.03 13.87
C LEU A 717 -28.67 -8.74 14.89
N PHE A 718 -29.88 -8.45 14.41
CA PHE A 718 -31.06 -8.25 15.25
C PHE A 718 -31.41 -9.51 16.05
N GLU A 719 -31.47 -10.69 15.41
CA GLU A 719 -31.76 -11.97 16.07
C GLU A 719 -30.66 -12.38 17.07
N MET A 720 -29.42 -11.92 16.87
CA MET A 720 -28.31 -12.11 17.81
C MET A 720 -28.31 -11.09 18.97
N GLY A 721 -29.27 -10.16 19.02
CA GLY A 721 -29.33 -9.12 20.05
C GLY A 721 -28.30 -7.98 19.88
N ARG A 722 -27.61 -7.91 18.74
CA ARG A 722 -26.59 -6.89 18.43
C ARG A 722 -27.24 -5.66 17.77
N TYR A 723 -28.15 -5.03 18.50
CA TYR A 723 -29.04 -4.00 17.95
C TYR A 723 -28.31 -2.74 17.45
N GLU A 724 -27.28 -2.27 18.15
CA GLU A 724 -26.50 -1.10 17.73
C GLU A 724 -25.80 -1.35 16.39
N GLU A 725 -25.17 -2.51 16.24
CA GLU A 725 -24.52 -2.91 15.00
C GLU A 725 -25.53 -3.14 13.88
N ALA A 726 -26.72 -3.70 14.19
CA ALA A 726 -27.80 -3.85 13.23
C ALA A 726 -28.26 -2.49 12.70
N ARG A 727 -28.41 -1.49 13.58
CA ARG A 727 -28.79 -0.12 13.20
C ARG A 727 -27.75 0.52 12.31
N GLU A 728 -26.48 0.47 12.70
CA GLU A 728 -25.38 1.03 11.90
C GLU A 728 -25.28 0.33 10.54
N TRP A 729 -25.46 -0.99 10.51
CA TRP A 729 -25.40 -1.78 9.28
C TRP A 729 -26.56 -1.51 8.33
N VAL A 730 -27.80 -1.52 8.83
CA VAL A 730 -29.00 -1.26 8.02
C VAL A 730 -29.04 0.20 7.57
N GLY A 731 -28.60 1.14 8.41
CA GLY A 731 -28.41 2.54 8.04
C GLY A 731 -27.45 2.70 6.86
N LYS A 732 -26.28 2.04 6.92
CA LYS A 732 -25.35 1.98 5.77
C LYS A 732 -25.95 1.30 4.54
N GLY A 733 -26.79 0.28 4.74
CA GLY A 733 -27.51 -0.37 3.64
C GLY A 733 -28.45 0.59 2.91
N LEU A 734 -29.21 1.40 3.67
CA LEU A 734 -30.09 2.43 3.13
C LEU A 734 -29.31 3.57 2.45
N GLU A 735 -28.14 3.94 2.98
CA GLU A 735 -27.24 4.90 2.33
C GLU A 735 -26.73 4.39 0.96
N MET A 736 -26.55 3.07 0.80
CA MET A 736 -25.94 2.47 -0.39
C MET A 736 -26.95 1.98 -1.43
N GLU A 737 -28.13 1.53 -1.03
CA GLU A 737 -29.18 0.96 -1.91
C GLU A 737 -30.34 1.95 -2.17
N GLY A 738 -30.45 3.03 -1.38
CA GLY A 738 -31.58 3.96 -1.40
C GLY A 738 -32.73 3.52 -0.48
N GLU A 739 -33.93 4.05 -0.72
CA GLU A 739 -35.14 3.76 0.06
C GLU A 739 -35.70 2.35 -0.24
N ASP A 740 -35.03 1.31 0.26
CA ASP A 740 -35.56 -0.04 0.22
C ASP A 740 -36.56 -0.29 1.36
N GLY A 741 -37.78 -0.70 1.00
CA GLY A 741 -38.87 -0.87 1.95
C GLY A 741 -38.64 -1.95 3.02
N GLU A 742 -37.85 -3.00 2.74
CA GLU A 742 -37.54 -4.05 3.73
C GLU A 742 -36.49 -3.56 4.73
N LEU A 743 -35.48 -2.83 4.25
CA LEU A 743 -34.46 -2.21 5.10
C LEU A 743 -35.04 -1.13 6.01
N ILE A 744 -35.94 -0.27 5.51
CA ILE A 744 -36.60 0.77 6.32
C ILE A 744 -37.43 0.13 7.44
N LYS A 745 -38.18 -0.94 7.13
CA LYS A 745 -38.95 -1.68 8.13
C LYS A 745 -38.05 -2.28 9.21
N LEU A 746 -36.96 -2.93 8.80
CA LEU A 746 -36.00 -3.50 9.72
C LEU A 746 -35.32 -2.44 10.60
N LEU A 747 -34.98 -1.27 10.05
CA LEU A 747 -34.39 -0.18 10.84
C LEU A 747 -35.36 0.29 11.93
N LYS A 748 -36.65 0.47 11.59
CA LYS A 748 -37.67 0.83 12.58
C LYS A 748 -37.82 -0.22 13.68
N GLU A 749 -37.77 -1.51 13.32
CA GLU A 749 -37.80 -2.61 14.31
C GLU A 749 -36.58 -2.59 15.23
N VAL A 750 -35.39 -2.30 14.70
CA VAL A 750 -34.15 -2.17 15.49
C VAL A 750 -34.21 -0.96 16.44
N ASP A 751 -34.67 0.19 15.94
CA ASP A 751 -34.74 1.43 16.73
C ASP A 751 -35.69 1.31 17.94
N VAL A 752 -36.76 0.51 17.84
CA VAL A 752 -37.66 0.21 18.98
C VAL A 752 -36.96 -0.58 20.09
N LYS A 753 -35.95 -1.37 19.77
CA LYS A 753 -35.22 -2.23 20.72
C LYS A 753 -34.03 -1.53 21.40
N LEU A 754 -33.60 -0.38 20.89
CA LEU A 754 -32.49 0.37 21.49
C LEU A 754 -32.99 1.24 22.66
N PRO A 755 -32.23 1.32 23.76
CA PRO A 755 -32.53 2.26 24.84
C PRO A 755 -32.45 3.70 24.32
N LYS A 756 -33.42 4.53 24.70
CA LYS A 756 -33.51 5.95 24.31
C LYS A 756 -32.45 6.81 24.99
#